data_AF-A0A1W9LT23-F1
#
_entry.id   AF-A0A1W9LT23-F1
#
_cell.length_a   1.000
_cell.length_b   1.000
_cell.length_c   1.000
_cell.angle_alpha   90.00
_cell.angle_beta   90.00
_cell.angle_gamma   90.00
#
_symmetry.space_group_name_H-M   'P 1'
#
loop_
_entity.id
_entity.type
_entity.pdbx_description
1 polymer ?
#
loop_
_entity_poly.entity_id
_entity_poly.type
_entity_poly.pdbx_seq_one_letter_code
_entity_poly.pdbx_strand_id
1 'polypeptide(L)'
;MEILSQSVCFDDKNALLSVFPSSETLLHFIRNDRDVAEKAIPEFIRFAWERGFIAAKTEKAFTDFIEKEAGKVVAAPLPEGFSFNDLIDRISENQSVNSFIESQLRPIAREFHLPEVQASMVSRLRQNFNPNTRGKLNLMRVLAFWIGRNRSYWGWNYHTLLQLKDTVIHEETDRNEGVRLAFQMEIRDDILEHGTIDWLKNELCQSMKELDIFYIDRKQILSSATTVFVSIPKMKGCAGDMTLYATALRNAVALAHQISVRWSLSEHSRPGTRLRIAMSAGAFADSDMILQAMMKAGMPEGDVIWMTPFVRMCANLAEIKIVFNDQPKEIRLYDGETLPVWGAGCLWSHIYYDFVPAVLKLLPADSESYETFRKTLYFGDAKNNRTVAFVHRHVQNTMLILEIAKSCLARGMFHEADYFIAVILANKPFHVVARTLRMIIRLNIALAQPDFSAALISFREAVNEGRFIIERCRVEDEEVFCELGQIHFCIAKRLYNILRKDKRETVRIAREETGVEAVSEPITDADCTDTLYENSRKTLQKQVMEHLKKAQECFENGRTISPSGMGNRSLHWSFRIRALQKILETDSQAFGFIQEPGKTVLTDRFDIFRQTAKEMFSVLGWAKNIPENGSGYSEKEESELFNHIFRVFGMYDNSVLLKTYSVNIKYATTILFHSETHGAAA
;
A
#
# COMPACT_ATOMS: atom_id res chain seq x y z
N MET A 1 -23.87 16.79 -14.15
CA MET A 1 -24.76 16.56 -12.99
C MET A 1 -25.01 15.07 -12.71
N GLU A 2 -24.95 14.16 -13.70
CA GLU A 2 -25.19 12.71 -13.50
C GLU A 2 -24.07 11.94 -12.76
N ILE A 3 -22.83 12.45 -12.73
CA ILE A 3 -21.72 11.78 -12.02
C ILE A 3 -21.82 11.95 -10.49
N LEU A 4 -22.40 13.07 -10.03
CA LEU A 4 -22.61 13.34 -8.60
C LEU A 4 -23.80 12.56 -8.02
N SER A 5 -24.81 12.20 -8.83
CA SER A 5 -25.93 11.38 -8.35
C SER A 5 -25.55 9.90 -8.21
N GLN A 6 -24.65 9.39 -9.07
CA GLN A 6 -24.18 8.00 -8.99
C GLN A 6 -23.26 7.75 -7.79
N SER A 7 -22.39 8.71 -7.41
CA SER A 7 -21.53 8.55 -6.22
C SER A 7 -22.33 8.57 -4.91
N VAL A 8 -23.32 9.48 -4.80
CA VAL A 8 -24.22 9.56 -3.63
C VAL A 8 -25.08 8.30 -3.50
N CYS A 9 -25.53 7.74 -4.62
CA CYS A 9 -26.29 6.49 -4.67
C CYS A 9 -25.46 5.28 -4.20
N PHE A 10 -24.15 5.26 -4.48
CA PHE A 10 -23.26 4.18 -4.07
C PHE A 10 -22.95 4.20 -2.56
N ASP A 11 -22.70 5.38 -1.99
CA ASP A 11 -22.41 5.52 -0.56
C ASP A 11 -23.64 5.27 0.33
N ASP A 12 -24.83 5.71 -0.10
CA ASP A 12 -26.07 5.44 0.63
C ASP A 12 -26.48 3.94 0.59
N LYS A 13 -26.09 3.22 -0.47
CA LYS A 13 -26.24 1.75 -0.54
C LYS A 13 -25.34 1.07 0.50
N ASN A 14 -24.08 1.48 0.57
CA ASN A 14 -23.11 0.96 1.55
C ASN A 14 -23.54 1.29 3.00
N ALA A 15 -24.17 2.43 3.23
CA ALA A 15 -24.73 2.80 4.53
C ALA A 15 -25.76 1.78 5.03
N LEU A 16 -26.72 1.37 4.18
CA LEU A 16 -27.70 0.35 4.54
C LEU A 16 -27.08 -1.01 4.82
N LEU A 17 -26.18 -1.46 3.94
CA LEU A 17 -25.47 -2.74 4.10
C LEU A 17 -24.54 -2.73 5.31
N SER A 18 -24.07 -1.56 5.74
CA SER A 18 -23.28 -1.44 6.97
C SER A 18 -24.14 -1.60 8.22
N VAL A 19 -25.41 -1.16 8.20
CA VAL A 19 -26.35 -1.37 9.32
C VAL A 19 -26.81 -2.83 9.38
N PHE A 20 -27.16 -3.41 8.22
CA PHE A 20 -27.64 -4.78 8.08
C PHE A 20 -26.72 -5.56 7.15
N PRO A 21 -25.54 -6.01 7.62
CA PRO A 21 -24.58 -6.75 6.81
C PRO A 21 -25.05 -8.15 6.42
N SER A 22 -26.13 -8.65 7.03
CA SER A 22 -26.75 -9.93 6.70
C SER A 22 -28.25 -9.91 7.01
N SER A 23 -29.03 -10.78 6.36
CA SER A 23 -30.45 -10.97 6.70
C SER A 23 -30.63 -11.44 8.14
N GLU A 24 -29.67 -12.19 8.68
CA GLU A 24 -29.65 -12.55 10.10
C GLU A 24 -29.60 -11.31 11.01
N THR A 25 -28.80 -10.31 10.67
CA THR A 25 -28.69 -9.07 11.47
C THR A 25 -29.99 -8.27 11.43
N LEU A 26 -30.66 -8.24 10.28
CA LEU A 26 -31.98 -7.62 10.11
C LEU A 26 -33.02 -8.35 10.97
N LEU A 27 -33.11 -9.68 10.85
CA LEU A 27 -34.05 -10.50 11.62
C LEU A 27 -33.80 -10.41 13.12
N HIS A 28 -32.53 -10.38 13.54
CA HIS A 28 -32.16 -10.19 14.94
C HIS A 28 -32.63 -8.83 15.45
N PHE A 29 -32.51 -7.76 14.65
CA PHE A 29 -33.02 -6.44 15.04
C PHE A 29 -34.55 -6.44 15.21
N ILE A 30 -35.28 -7.06 14.27
CA ILE A 30 -36.75 -7.19 14.35
C ILE A 30 -37.18 -7.98 15.59
N ARG A 31 -36.47 -9.06 15.92
CA ARG A 31 -36.81 -9.94 17.05
C ARG A 31 -36.46 -9.35 18.41
N ASN A 32 -35.26 -8.77 18.55
CA ASN A 32 -34.73 -8.35 19.85
C ASN A 32 -35.04 -6.89 20.21
N ASP A 33 -35.54 -6.11 19.24
CA ASP A 33 -35.83 -4.68 19.40
C ASP A 33 -37.18 -4.31 18.75
N ARG A 34 -38.23 -5.10 19.03
CA ARG A 34 -39.52 -5.03 18.32
C ARG A 34 -40.12 -3.62 18.25
N ASP A 35 -40.24 -2.91 19.38
CA ASP A 35 -40.89 -1.58 19.40
C ASP A 35 -40.13 -0.51 18.58
N VAL A 36 -38.81 -0.63 18.44
CA VAL A 36 -38.02 0.29 17.61
C VAL A 36 -38.06 -0.19 16.17
N ALA A 37 -37.92 -1.50 15.93
CA ALA A 37 -37.96 -2.08 14.59
C ALA A 37 -39.28 -1.77 13.88
N GLU A 38 -40.42 -1.83 14.57
CA GLU A 38 -41.74 -1.46 14.03
C GLU A 38 -41.79 -0.04 13.48
N LYS A 39 -40.95 0.88 14.00
CA LYS A 39 -40.86 2.28 13.55
C LYS A 39 -39.72 2.51 12.57
N ALA A 40 -38.59 1.82 12.75
CA ALA A 40 -37.37 2.04 12.00
C ALA A 40 -37.34 1.32 10.65
N ILE A 41 -37.85 0.08 10.59
CA ILE A 41 -37.85 -0.72 9.35
C ILE A 41 -38.64 -0.04 8.22
N PRO A 42 -39.84 0.53 8.46
CA PRO A 42 -40.55 1.29 7.42
C PRO A 42 -39.71 2.45 6.83
N GLU A 43 -38.90 3.11 7.66
CA GLU A 43 -38.01 4.19 7.22
C GLU A 43 -36.81 3.67 6.43
N PHE A 44 -36.20 2.56 6.83
CA PHE A 44 -35.15 1.91 6.04
C PHE A 44 -35.67 1.43 4.67
N ILE A 45 -36.87 0.86 4.61
CA ILE A 45 -37.53 0.45 3.36
C ILE A 45 -37.84 1.68 2.51
N ARG A 46 -38.37 2.75 3.11
CA ARG A 46 -38.64 4.01 2.42
C ARG A 46 -37.35 4.59 1.83
N PHE A 47 -36.29 4.67 2.61
CA PHE A 47 -34.98 5.16 2.20
C PHE A 47 -34.41 4.35 1.03
N ALA A 48 -34.52 3.02 1.07
CA ALA A 48 -34.05 2.14 0.01
C ALA A 48 -34.87 2.27 -1.27
N TRP A 49 -36.19 2.43 -1.15
CA TRP A 49 -37.09 2.61 -2.28
C TRP A 49 -36.93 3.97 -2.96
N GLU A 50 -36.85 5.06 -2.19
CA GLU A 50 -36.65 6.42 -2.71
C GLU A 50 -35.33 6.55 -3.49
N ARG A 51 -34.32 5.73 -3.17
CA ARG A 51 -33.01 5.67 -3.86
C ARG A 51 -32.93 4.61 -4.95
N GLY A 52 -34.01 3.87 -5.20
CA GLY A 52 -34.09 2.87 -6.26
C GLY A 52 -33.32 1.57 -5.98
N PHE A 53 -32.97 1.27 -4.73
CA PHE A 53 -32.30 0.02 -4.37
C PHE A 53 -33.25 -1.19 -4.38
N ILE A 54 -34.54 -0.94 -4.12
CA ILE A 54 -35.60 -1.93 -4.15
C ILE A 54 -36.72 -1.48 -5.09
N ALA A 55 -37.29 -2.43 -5.83
CA ALA A 55 -38.36 -2.14 -6.80
C ALA A 55 -39.74 -1.90 -6.15
N ALA A 56 -39.96 -2.46 -4.95
CA ALA A 56 -41.20 -2.34 -4.21
C ALA A 56 -40.92 -1.93 -2.77
N LYS A 57 -41.76 -1.04 -2.22
CA LYS A 57 -41.70 -0.59 -0.82
C LYS A 57 -42.27 -1.65 0.12
N THR A 58 -41.67 -2.84 0.14
CA THR A 58 -42.10 -3.98 0.96
C THR A 58 -40.93 -4.56 1.74
N GLU A 59 -41.22 -5.14 2.90
CA GLU A 59 -40.19 -5.79 3.74
C GLU A 59 -39.51 -6.94 3.00
N LYS A 60 -40.28 -7.73 2.23
CA LYS A 60 -39.72 -8.81 1.41
C LYS A 60 -38.69 -8.31 0.40
N ALA A 61 -39.00 -7.23 -0.34
CA ALA A 61 -38.07 -6.67 -1.31
C ALA A 61 -36.79 -6.13 -0.66
N PHE A 62 -36.89 -5.64 0.58
CA PHE A 62 -35.75 -5.15 1.36
C PHE A 62 -34.87 -6.31 1.89
N THR A 63 -35.49 -7.38 2.39
CA THR A 63 -34.77 -8.59 2.80
C THR A 63 -34.06 -9.25 1.62
N ASP A 64 -34.75 -9.41 0.47
CA ASP A 64 -34.18 -9.98 -0.75
C ASP A 64 -32.98 -9.14 -1.24
N PHE A 65 -33.06 -7.81 -1.12
CA PHE A 65 -31.96 -6.90 -1.42
C PHE A 65 -30.75 -7.12 -0.50
N ILE A 66 -30.96 -7.23 0.82
CA ILE A 66 -29.87 -7.49 1.76
C ILE A 66 -29.24 -8.85 1.48
N GLU A 67 -30.00 -9.91 1.26
CA GLU A 67 -29.46 -11.26 0.97
C GLU A 67 -28.62 -11.28 -0.31
N LYS A 68 -29.10 -10.61 -1.36
CA LYS A 68 -28.41 -10.52 -2.65
C LYS A 68 -27.09 -9.74 -2.58
N GLU A 69 -27.02 -8.73 -1.72
CA GLU A 69 -25.90 -7.78 -1.69
C GLU A 69 -24.94 -7.97 -0.50
N ALA A 70 -25.37 -8.61 0.59
CA ALA A 70 -24.59 -8.89 1.79
C ALA A 70 -23.28 -9.66 1.50
N GLY A 71 -23.32 -10.64 0.58
CA GLY A 71 -22.13 -11.42 0.19
C GLY A 71 -21.13 -10.67 -0.70
N LYS A 72 -21.47 -9.46 -1.17
CA LYS A 72 -20.61 -8.65 -2.05
C LYS A 72 -19.80 -7.60 -1.29
N VAL A 73 -20.20 -7.27 -0.06
CA VAL A 73 -19.51 -6.31 0.80
C VAL A 73 -18.59 -7.10 1.74
N VAL A 74 -17.31 -7.18 1.39
CA VAL A 74 -16.30 -7.81 2.25
C VAL A 74 -16.09 -6.92 3.47
N ALA A 75 -16.46 -7.41 4.66
CA ALA A 75 -16.16 -6.73 5.91
C ALA A 75 -14.64 -6.65 6.08
N ALA A 76 -14.10 -5.44 6.21
CA ALA A 76 -12.69 -5.29 6.51
C ALA A 76 -12.45 -5.60 7.99
N PRO A 77 -11.38 -6.32 8.34
CA PRO A 77 -11.02 -6.51 9.74
C PRO A 77 -10.71 -5.15 10.38
N LEU A 78 -11.04 -5.02 11.66
CA LEU A 78 -10.59 -3.89 12.46
C LEU A 78 -9.05 -3.89 12.55
N PRO A 79 -8.39 -2.73 12.57
CA PRO A 79 -6.96 -2.66 12.86
C PRO A 79 -6.68 -3.30 14.21
N GLU A 80 -5.53 -3.95 14.31
CA GLU A 80 -5.15 -4.62 15.55
C GLU A 80 -5.02 -3.61 16.70
N GLY A 81 -5.64 -3.91 17.84
CA GLY A 81 -5.66 -3.02 19.00
C GLY A 81 -6.60 -1.80 18.87
N PHE A 82 -7.37 -1.68 17.78
CA PHE A 82 -8.32 -0.58 17.59
C PHE A 82 -9.49 -0.68 18.58
N SER A 83 -9.58 0.29 19.49
CA SER A 83 -10.62 0.35 20.51
C SER A 83 -11.78 1.26 20.10
N PHE A 84 -12.86 1.24 20.88
CA PHE A 84 -13.96 2.20 20.71
C PHE A 84 -13.52 3.66 20.93
N ASN A 85 -12.50 3.88 21.76
CA ASN A 85 -11.93 5.22 21.94
C ASN A 85 -11.27 5.70 20.64
N ASP A 86 -10.50 4.84 19.99
CA ASP A 86 -9.84 5.15 18.73
C ASP A 86 -10.86 5.39 17.61
N LEU A 87 -11.94 4.61 17.58
CA LEU A 87 -13.06 4.85 16.66
C LEU A 87 -13.62 6.26 16.82
N ILE A 88 -14.01 6.64 18.04
CA ILE A 88 -14.63 7.93 18.31
C ILE A 88 -13.67 9.08 18.00
N ASP A 89 -12.39 8.96 18.39
CA ASP A 89 -11.40 9.99 18.13
C ASP A 89 -11.07 10.12 16.63
N ARG A 90 -11.17 9.01 15.88
CA ARG A 90 -10.95 8.99 14.43
C ARG A 90 -12.12 9.52 13.64
N ILE A 91 -13.37 9.25 14.01
CA ILE A 91 -14.54 9.76 13.27
C ILE A 91 -14.86 11.22 13.62
N SER A 92 -14.43 11.70 14.78
CA SER A 92 -14.65 13.09 15.20
C SER A 92 -13.60 14.07 14.66
N GLU A 93 -12.42 13.60 14.23
CA GLU A 93 -11.26 14.31 13.65
C GLU A 93 -11.00 15.75 14.14
N ASN A 94 -11.85 16.70 13.75
CA ASN A 94 -11.69 18.15 13.94
C ASN A 94 -12.76 18.81 14.83
N GLN A 95 -13.68 18.03 15.42
CA GLN A 95 -14.74 18.57 16.28
C GLN A 95 -14.83 17.81 17.61
N SER A 96 -15.42 18.46 18.61
CA SER A 96 -15.66 17.80 19.89
C SER A 96 -16.64 16.62 19.71
N VAL A 97 -16.49 15.59 20.55
CA VAL A 97 -17.39 14.41 20.52
C VAL A 97 -18.86 14.83 20.65
N ASN A 98 -19.15 15.83 21.48
CA ASN A 98 -20.52 16.35 21.62
C ASN A 98 -21.03 17.02 20.34
N SER A 99 -20.20 17.84 19.68
CA SER A 99 -20.54 18.45 18.39
C SER A 99 -20.79 17.37 17.32
N PHE A 100 -19.97 16.32 17.30
CA PHE A 100 -20.14 15.20 16.37
C PHE A 100 -21.46 14.45 16.62
N ILE A 101 -21.80 14.17 17.89
CA ILE A 101 -23.07 13.53 18.24
C ILE A 101 -24.27 14.36 17.77
N GLU A 102 -24.27 15.67 18.05
CA GLU A 102 -25.38 16.56 17.69
C GLU A 102 -25.52 16.74 16.17
N SER A 103 -24.41 16.97 15.48
CA SER A 103 -24.43 17.34 14.05
C SER A 103 -24.50 16.13 13.11
N GLN A 104 -24.03 14.95 13.53
CA GLN A 104 -23.90 13.79 12.66
C GLN A 104 -24.76 12.60 13.10
N LEU A 105 -24.67 12.19 14.37
CA LEU A 105 -25.30 10.94 14.82
C LEU A 105 -26.79 11.08 15.15
N ARG A 106 -27.21 12.17 15.80
CA ARG A 106 -28.62 12.40 16.13
C ARG A 106 -29.52 12.59 14.91
N PRO A 107 -29.10 13.29 13.83
CA PRO A 107 -29.89 13.36 12.61
C PRO A 107 -30.20 11.98 12.01
N ILE A 108 -29.19 11.08 11.95
CA ILE A 108 -29.38 9.70 11.48
C ILE A 108 -30.36 8.95 12.39
N ALA A 109 -30.19 9.05 13.71
CA ALA A 109 -31.10 8.39 14.64
C ALA A 109 -32.55 8.86 14.46
N ARG A 110 -32.77 10.16 14.25
CA ARG A 110 -34.09 10.74 13.99
C ARG A 110 -34.67 10.32 12.65
N GLU A 111 -33.85 10.31 11.59
CA GLU A 111 -34.24 9.89 10.24
C GLU A 111 -34.83 8.48 10.22
N PHE A 112 -34.21 7.54 10.96
CA PHE A 112 -34.64 6.14 11.02
C PHE A 112 -35.45 5.79 12.28
N HIS A 113 -35.94 6.78 13.04
CA HIS A 113 -36.68 6.56 14.29
C HIS A 113 -35.97 5.63 15.30
N LEU A 114 -34.63 5.62 15.30
CA LEU A 114 -33.81 4.91 16.27
C LEU A 114 -33.74 5.71 17.58
N PRO A 115 -33.45 5.05 18.73
CA PRO A 115 -33.26 5.74 20.00
C PRO A 115 -32.22 6.87 19.89
N GLU A 116 -32.52 8.01 20.49
CA GLU A 116 -31.66 9.18 20.40
C GLU A 116 -30.28 8.91 21.02
N VAL A 117 -29.23 9.33 20.29
CA VAL A 117 -27.85 9.16 20.74
C VAL A 117 -27.54 10.16 21.86
N GLN A 118 -27.31 9.63 23.07
CA GLN A 118 -26.91 10.41 24.23
C GLN A 118 -25.39 10.39 24.43
N ALA A 119 -24.80 11.52 24.81
CA ALA A 119 -23.37 11.63 25.12
C ALA A 119 -22.92 10.68 26.25
N SER A 120 -23.82 10.38 27.19
CA SER A 120 -23.60 9.41 28.25
C SER A 120 -23.38 7.98 27.73
N MET A 121 -24.00 7.60 26.61
CA MET A 121 -23.81 6.27 26.00
C MET A 121 -22.40 6.15 25.41
N VAL A 122 -21.94 7.19 24.70
CA VAL A 122 -20.58 7.25 24.16
C VAL A 122 -19.57 7.24 25.30
N SER A 123 -19.75 8.08 26.33
CA SER A 123 -18.87 8.10 27.51
C SER A 123 -18.77 6.75 28.21
N ARG A 124 -19.90 6.04 28.40
CA ARG A 124 -19.92 4.70 29.00
C ARG A 124 -19.20 3.65 28.14
N LEU A 125 -19.36 3.70 26.82
CA LEU A 125 -18.65 2.79 25.90
C LEU A 125 -17.16 3.13 25.76
N ARG A 126 -16.75 4.39 26.01
CA ARG A 126 -15.34 4.78 26.09
C ARG A 126 -14.66 4.26 27.35
N GLN A 127 -15.41 4.16 28.45
CA GLN A 127 -14.93 3.61 29.73
C GLN A 127 -14.92 2.08 29.75
N ASN A 128 -15.99 1.48 29.22
CA ASN A 128 -16.19 0.03 29.14
C ASN A 128 -17.13 -0.26 27.95
N PHE A 129 -16.54 -0.42 26.76
CA PHE A 129 -17.07 -1.12 25.60
C PHE A 129 -17.67 -2.51 25.89
N ASN A 130 -18.90 -2.47 26.40
CA ASN A 130 -19.80 -3.60 26.46
C ASN A 130 -21.14 -3.18 25.85
N PRO A 131 -21.34 -3.37 24.53
CA PRO A 131 -22.58 -3.00 23.83
C PRO A 131 -23.69 -4.03 24.07
N ASN A 132 -24.14 -4.17 25.31
CA ASN A 132 -25.17 -5.14 25.72
C ASN A 132 -26.57 -4.56 25.91
N THR A 133 -26.73 -3.24 25.87
CA THR A 133 -28.04 -2.59 26.03
C THR A 133 -28.62 -2.15 24.70
N ARG A 134 -29.96 -2.11 24.61
CA ARG A 134 -30.74 -1.64 23.45
C ARG A 134 -30.20 -0.31 22.89
N GLY A 135 -29.94 0.67 23.77
CA GLY A 135 -29.37 1.96 23.38
C GLY A 135 -27.95 1.89 22.81
N LYS A 136 -27.07 1.06 23.39
CA LYS A 136 -25.69 0.88 22.90
C LYS A 136 -25.66 0.15 21.55
N LEU A 137 -26.50 -0.86 21.36
CA LEU A 137 -26.63 -1.59 20.10
C LEU A 137 -27.15 -0.68 18.98
N ASN A 138 -28.14 0.18 19.26
CA ASN A 138 -28.62 1.14 18.27
C ASN A 138 -27.62 2.26 17.99
N LEU A 139 -26.82 2.67 18.97
CA LEU A 139 -25.67 3.52 18.72
C LEU A 139 -24.67 2.86 17.75
N MET A 140 -24.39 1.55 17.89
CA MET A 140 -23.53 0.84 16.92
C MET A 140 -24.14 0.84 15.50
N ARG A 141 -25.47 0.73 15.37
CA ARG A 141 -26.16 0.83 14.06
C ARG A 141 -26.03 2.23 13.47
N VAL A 142 -26.23 3.27 14.27
CA VAL A 142 -26.07 4.66 13.83
C VAL A 142 -24.63 4.93 13.39
N LEU A 143 -23.64 4.44 14.15
CA LEU A 143 -22.22 4.53 13.77
C LEU A 143 -21.94 3.75 12.48
N ALA A 144 -22.45 2.53 12.33
CA ALA A 144 -22.29 1.74 11.13
C ALA A 144 -22.90 2.42 9.90
N PHE A 145 -24.08 3.04 10.03
CA PHE A 145 -24.69 3.83 8.96
C PHE A 145 -23.81 5.03 8.59
N TRP A 146 -23.34 5.78 9.59
CA TRP A 146 -22.50 6.95 9.35
C TRP A 146 -21.18 6.56 8.66
N ILE A 147 -20.54 5.48 9.12
CA ILE A 147 -19.31 4.95 8.50
C ILE A 147 -19.59 4.49 7.07
N GLY A 148 -20.64 3.69 6.85
CA GLY A 148 -20.99 3.22 5.51
C GLY A 148 -21.30 4.34 4.54
N ARG A 149 -21.78 5.50 5.02
CA ARG A 149 -22.08 6.68 4.20
C ARG A 149 -20.88 7.60 3.97
N ASN A 150 -20.06 7.84 5.00
CA ASN A 150 -19.01 8.87 4.96
C ASN A 150 -17.60 8.28 4.81
N ARG A 151 -17.44 7.00 5.12
CA ARG A 151 -16.17 6.25 5.15
C ARG A 151 -16.39 4.83 4.61
N SER A 152 -17.15 4.70 3.52
CA SER A 152 -17.52 3.41 2.91
C SER A 152 -16.30 2.51 2.63
N TYR A 153 -15.17 3.11 2.29
CA TYR A 153 -13.88 2.45 2.08
C TYR A 153 -13.28 1.77 3.32
N TRP A 154 -13.76 2.05 4.54
CA TRP A 154 -13.35 1.31 5.73
C TRP A 154 -13.92 -0.10 5.76
N GLY A 155 -15.05 -0.35 5.10
CA GLY A 155 -15.69 -1.67 5.11
C GLY A 155 -16.14 -2.15 6.49
N TRP A 156 -16.24 -1.26 7.48
CA TRP A 156 -16.69 -1.61 8.83
C TRP A 156 -18.21 -1.48 8.94
N ASN A 157 -18.85 -2.59 9.26
CA ASN A 157 -20.29 -2.70 9.44
C ASN A 157 -20.65 -2.94 10.92
N TYR A 158 -21.95 -3.03 11.21
CA TYR A 158 -22.47 -3.28 12.55
C TYR A 158 -21.82 -4.48 13.24
N HIS A 159 -21.63 -5.60 12.52
CA HIS A 159 -20.99 -6.78 13.09
C HIS A 159 -19.52 -6.51 13.44
N THR A 160 -18.80 -5.82 12.55
CA THR A 160 -17.41 -5.42 12.76
C THR A 160 -17.27 -4.51 13.99
N LEU A 161 -18.16 -3.53 14.14
CA LEU A 161 -18.14 -2.63 15.30
C LEU A 161 -18.43 -3.34 16.63
N LEU A 162 -19.28 -4.38 16.62
CA LEU A 162 -19.50 -5.20 17.82
C LEU A 162 -18.28 -6.03 18.24
N GLN A 163 -17.33 -6.24 17.33
CA GLN A 163 -16.07 -6.93 17.62
C GLN A 163 -14.99 -5.99 18.21
N LEU A 164 -15.26 -4.69 18.35
CA LEU A 164 -14.39 -3.81 19.13
C LEU A 164 -14.25 -4.41 20.54
N LYS A 165 -13.03 -4.46 21.07
CA LYS A 165 -12.78 -5.03 22.39
C LYS A 165 -12.47 -3.89 23.36
N ASP A 166 -13.08 -3.94 24.55
CA ASP A 166 -12.55 -3.22 25.69
C ASP A 166 -11.18 -3.76 26.01
N THR A 167 -10.15 -2.93 25.80
CA THR A 167 -8.78 -3.18 26.27
C THR A 167 -8.23 -4.59 26.02
N VAL A 168 -7.43 -4.68 24.96
CA VAL A 168 -6.24 -5.55 24.91
C VAL A 168 -6.53 -7.05 24.89
N ILE A 169 -6.88 -7.56 23.70
CA ILE A 169 -6.28 -8.82 23.27
C ILE A 169 -5.21 -8.40 22.26
N HIS A 170 -4.06 -7.99 22.78
CA HIS A 170 -2.84 -7.91 21.98
C HIS A 170 -2.55 -9.35 21.49
N GLU A 171 -2.03 -9.53 20.28
CA GLU A 171 -0.88 -10.42 20.17
C GLU A 171 0.11 -9.90 21.21
N GLU A 172 0.17 -10.55 22.40
CA GLU A 172 0.77 -9.96 23.60
C GLU A 172 2.02 -9.18 23.22
N THR A 173 2.09 -7.87 23.50
CA THR A 173 3.28 -7.07 23.17
C THR A 173 4.20 -7.02 24.38
N ASP A 174 5.50 -6.92 24.13
CA ASP A 174 6.47 -6.81 25.21
C ASP A 174 6.48 -5.38 25.76
N ARG A 175 6.17 -5.21 27.05
CA ARG A 175 6.08 -3.89 27.67
C ARG A 175 7.44 -3.24 27.90
N ASN A 176 8.52 -4.02 27.92
CA ASN A 176 9.85 -3.57 28.31
C ASN A 176 10.85 -3.56 27.16
N GLU A 177 10.47 -4.08 26.00
CA GLU A 177 11.36 -4.31 24.88
C GLU A 177 10.68 -3.92 23.55
N GLY A 178 11.43 -3.33 22.63
CA GLY A 178 10.90 -2.88 21.35
C GLY A 178 11.80 -1.86 20.66
N VAL A 179 11.18 -0.94 19.92
CA VAL A 179 11.87 0.10 19.15
C VAL A 179 11.59 1.45 19.79
N ARG A 180 12.64 2.15 20.22
CA ARG A 180 12.54 3.52 20.73
C ARG A 180 13.06 4.51 19.71
N LEU A 181 12.24 5.51 19.40
CA LEU A 181 12.61 6.66 18.58
C LEU A 181 12.87 7.87 19.45
N ALA A 182 13.85 8.68 19.07
CA ALA A 182 14.10 9.99 19.63
C ALA A 182 14.09 11.03 18.49
N PHE A 183 13.20 12.01 18.59
CA PHE A 183 13.04 13.14 17.66
C PHE A 183 13.64 14.38 18.31
N GLN A 184 14.87 14.73 17.94
CA GLN A 184 15.60 15.86 18.49
C GLN A 184 15.53 17.07 17.57
N MET A 185 15.21 18.23 18.14
CA MET A 185 15.38 19.54 17.53
C MET A 185 16.81 20.03 17.81
N GLU A 186 17.61 20.14 16.77
CA GLU A 186 18.91 20.82 16.82
C GLU A 186 18.72 22.25 16.33
N ILE A 187 19.27 23.20 17.08
CA ILE A 187 19.16 24.62 16.79
C ILE A 187 20.58 25.18 16.77
N ARG A 188 20.94 25.80 15.65
CA ARG A 188 22.17 26.56 15.49
C ARG A 188 21.81 28.03 15.53
N ASP A 189 22.32 28.73 16.54
CA ASP A 189 22.28 30.20 16.69
C ASP A 189 20.86 30.83 16.73
N ASP A 190 19.83 30.09 17.14
CA ASP A 190 18.44 30.56 17.27
C ASP A 190 17.80 30.11 18.60
N ILE A 191 16.67 30.71 18.98
CA ILE A 191 15.90 30.34 20.18
C ILE A 191 14.81 29.33 19.77
N LEU A 192 14.68 28.22 20.51
CA LEU A 192 13.56 27.30 20.32
C LEU A 192 12.25 28.05 20.62
N GLU A 193 11.44 28.29 19.60
CA GLU A 193 10.09 28.83 19.79
C GLU A 193 9.31 27.88 20.71
N HIS A 194 8.64 28.42 21.73
CA HIS A 194 7.91 27.66 22.74
C HIS A 194 6.84 26.71 22.16
N GLY A 195 6.45 26.86 20.89
CA GLY A 195 5.45 26.01 20.21
C GLY A 195 6.02 24.82 19.42
N THR A 196 7.31 24.72 19.13
CA THR A 196 7.84 23.70 18.20
C THR A 196 7.74 22.27 18.74
N ILE A 197 8.01 22.06 20.03
CA ILE A 197 7.88 20.73 20.67
C ILE A 197 6.41 20.31 20.75
N ASP A 198 5.51 21.25 21.03
CA ASP A 198 4.07 20.97 21.08
C ASP A 198 3.52 20.68 19.68
N TRP A 199 3.99 21.40 18.66
CA TRP A 199 3.73 21.06 17.26
C TRP A 199 4.18 19.62 16.95
N LEU A 200 5.41 19.26 17.30
CA LEU A 200 5.95 17.92 17.04
C LEU A 200 5.15 16.82 17.73
N LYS A 201 4.73 17.03 18.99
CA LYS A 201 3.85 16.09 19.71
C LYS A 201 2.51 15.91 19.00
N ASN A 202 1.89 17.01 18.56
CA ASN A 202 0.61 16.99 17.87
C ASN A 202 0.74 16.27 16.52
N GLU A 203 1.80 16.55 15.76
CA GLU A 203 2.10 15.88 14.49
C GLU A 203 2.41 14.39 14.66
N LEU A 204 3.10 13.99 15.74
CA LEU A 204 3.32 12.59 16.09
C LEU A 204 1.99 11.88 16.36
N CYS A 205 1.13 12.46 17.19
CA CYS A 205 -0.20 11.90 17.43
C CYS A 205 -1.03 11.79 16.15
N GLN A 206 -1.01 12.82 15.31
CA GLN A 206 -1.74 12.83 14.05
C GLN A 206 -1.20 11.78 13.06
N SER A 207 0.12 11.67 12.95
CA SER A 207 0.80 10.70 12.08
C SER A 207 0.51 9.26 12.53
N MET A 208 0.53 8.98 13.85
CA MET A 208 0.14 7.67 14.38
C MET A 208 -1.30 7.30 14.01
N LYS A 209 -2.25 8.23 14.09
CA LYS A 209 -3.64 8.01 13.67
C LYS A 209 -3.77 7.71 12.17
N GLU A 210 -3.00 8.41 11.35
CA GLU A 210 -3.02 8.24 9.89
C GLU A 210 -2.37 6.92 9.45
N LEU A 211 -1.34 6.47 10.17
CA LEU A 211 -0.63 5.21 9.94
C LEU A 211 -1.28 3.99 10.60
N ASP A 212 -2.47 4.15 11.17
CA ASP A 212 -3.19 3.11 11.90
C ASP A 212 -2.44 2.54 13.13
N ILE A 213 -1.58 3.33 13.80
CA ILE A 213 -0.79 2.93 14.98
C ILE A 213 -1.54 3.29 16.27
N PHE A 214 -2.59 2.52 16.59
CA PHE A 214 -3.49 2.83 17.71
C PHE A 214 -3.12 2.16 19.04
N TYR A 215 -2.27 1.14 19.00
CA TYR A 215 -1.80 0.43 20.20
C TYR A 215 -0.79 1.22 21.03
N ILE A 216 -0.36 2.39 20.56
CA ILE A 216 0.54 3.31 21.26
C ILE A 216 -0.30 4.41 21.93
N ASP A 217 -0.31 4.43 23.25
CA ASP A 217 -0.95 5.51 24.02
C ASP A 217 -0.10 6.79 23.92
N ARG A 218 -0.74 7.97 23.94
CA ARG A 218 -0.09 9.28 24.08
C ARG A 218 0.85 9.33 25.29
N LYS A 219 0.59 8.54 26.34
CA LYS A 219 1.48 8.41 27.51
C LYS A 219 2.86 7.82 27.19
N GLN A 220 2.99 7.08 26.08
CA GLN A 220 4.26 6.55 25.59
C GLN A 220 5.06 7.59 24.78
N ILE A 221 4.48 8.77 24.54
CA ILE A 221 5.16 9.94 23.99
C ILE A 221 5.70 10.76 25.15
N LEU A 222 7.01 10.64 25.39
CA LEU A 222 7.71 11.40 26.41
C LEU A 222 8.42 12.58 25.77
N SER A 223 8.58 13.69 26.48
CA SER A 223 9.30 14.84 25.95
C SER A 223 10.22 15.46 26.98
N SER A 224 11.38 15.88 26.50
CA SER A 224 12.31 16.78 27.16
C SER A 224 12.25 18.16 26.49
N ALA A 225 13.15 19.08 26.87
CA ALA A 225 13.19 20.44 26.32
C ALA A 225 13.36 20.50 24.80
N THR A 226 14.15 19.58 24.20
CA THR A 226 14.47 19.59 22.77
C THR A 226 14.21 18.27 22.06
N THR A 227 13.83 17.22 22.80
CA THR A 227 13.69 15.87 22.26
C THR A 227 12.38 15.23 22.67
N VAL A 228 11.67 14.63 21.71
CA VAL A 228 10.47 13.81 21.94
C VAL A 228 10.80 12.35 21.72
N PHE A 229 10.43 11.47 22.64
CA PHE A 229 10.65 10.03 22.58
C PHE A 229 9.33 9.30 22.32
N VAL A 230 9.39 8.27 21.48
CA VAL A 230 8.27 7.36 21.22
C VAL A 230 8.76 5.93 21.39
N SER A 231 8.09 5.14 22.20
CA SER A 231 8.41 3.71 22.38
C SER A 231 7.36 2.85 21.70
N ILE A 232 7.79 2.00 20.76
CA ILE A 232 6.93 1.06 20.04
C ILE A 232 7.29 -0.36 20.48
N PRO A 233 6.44 -1.05 21.27
CA PRO A 233 6.75 -2.38 21.78
C PRO A 233 6.83 -3.42 20.65
N LYS A 234 7.71 -4.42 20.81
CA LYS A 234 7.75 -5.59 19.92
C LYS A 234 6.63 -6.58 20.23
N MET A 235 6.45 -7.56 19.35
CA MET A 235 5.60 -8.72 19.65
C MET A 235 6.24 -9.57 20.78
N LYS A 236 5.43 -10.15 21.66
CA LYS A 236 5.89 -11.08 22.69
C LYS A 236 6.22 -12.42 22.04
N GLY A 237 7.25 -13.05 22.58
CA GLY A 237 7.77 -14.31 22.08
C GLY A 237 9.12 -14.59 22.74
N CYS A 238 9.91 -15.48 22.15
CA CYS A 238 11.20 -15.83 22.69
C CYS A 238 12.16 -14.62 22.68
N ALA A 239 12.90 -14.46 23.78
CA ALA A 239 13.95 -13.44 23.86
C ALA A 239 14.98 -13.67 22.74
N GLY A 240 15.45 -12.59 22.11
CA GLY A 240 16.42 -12.65 21.02
C GLY A 240 15.86 -12.99 19.64
N ASP A 241 14.56 -13.30 19.51
CA ASP A 241 13.93 -13.46 18.20
C ASP A 241 13.76 -12.10 17.51
N MET A 242 14.63 -11.84 16.54
CA MET A 242 14.66 -10.59 15.77
C MET A 242 13.41 -10.39 14.91
N THR A 243 12.69 -11.46 14.55
CA THR A 243 11.50 -11.36 13.70
C THR A 243 10.33 -10.68 14.42
N LEU A 244 10.30 -10.75 15.76
CA LEU A 244 9.29 -10.10 16.60
C LEU A 244 9.34 -8.57 16.55
N TYR A 245 10.45 -8.00 16.08
CA TYR A 245 10.62 -6.56 15.91
C TYR A 245 10.01 -6.02 14.61
N ALA A 246 9.65 -6.88 13.64
CA ALA A 246 9.26 -6.46 12.29
C ALA A 246 8.15 -5.39 12.29
N THR A 247 7.02 -5.67 12.96
CA THR A 247 5.87 -4.74 13.03
C THR A 247 6.24 -3.43 13.72
N ALA A 248 6.96 -3.50 14.84
CA ALA A 248 7.39 -2.33 15.60
C ALA A 248 8.33 -1.44 14.77
N LEU A 249 9.28 -2.06 14.05
CA LEU A 249 10.27 -1.39 13.24
C LEU A 249 9.64 -0.79 11.97
N ARG A 250 8.72 -1.51 11.30
CA ARG A 250 7.92 -0.97 10.17
C ARG A 250 7.20 0.31 10.59
N ASN A 251 6.48 0.25 11.70
CA ASN A 251 5.69 1.38 12.22
C ASN A 251 6.60 2.55 12.65
N ALA A 252 7.74 2.25 13.27
CA ALA A 252 8.73 3.25 13.65
C ALA A 252 9.30 3.99 12.43
N VAL A 253 9.69 3.27 11.39
CA VAL A 253 10.25 3.86 10.15
C VAL A 253 9.19 4.67 9.41
N ALA A 254 7.95 4.19 9.35
CA ALA A 254 6.85 4.92 8.73
C ALA A 254 6.53 6.22 9.45
N LEU A 255 6.53 6.20 10.79
CA LEU A 255 6.37 7.40 11.61
C LEU A 255 7.52 8.38 11.38
N ALA A 256 8.77 7.88 11.36
CA ALA A 256 9.95 8.69 11.09
C ALA A 256 9.90 9.34 9.69
N HIS A 257 9.52 8.57 8.66
CA HIS A 257 9.29 9.07 7.31
C HIS A 257 8.27 10.21 7.29
N GLN A 258 7.09 9.97 7.87
CA GLN A 258 6.01 10.93 7.82
C GLN A 258 6.36 12.24 8.54
N ILE A 259 7.00 12.14 9.71
CA ILE A 259 7.44 13.31 10.46
C ILE A 259 8.58 14.06 9.75
N SER A 260 9.53 13.35 9.13
CA SER A 260 10.62 13.99 8.38
C SER A 260 10.11 14.86 7.21
N VAL A 261 9.10 14.36 6.49
CA VAL A 261 8.45 15.10 5.39
C VAL A 261 7.61 16.25 5.93
N ARG A 262 6.80 16.03 6.96
CA ARG A 262 5.96 17.07 7.60
C ARG A 262 6.81 18.19 8.19
N TRP A 263 7.94 17.87 8.82
CA TRP A 263 8.92 18.85 9.29
C TRP A 263 9.38 19.75 8.15
N SER A 264 9.80 19.16 7.03
CA SER A 264 10.31 19.88 5.87
C SER A 264 9.29 20.83 5.23
N LEU A 265 7.99 20.56 5.42
CA LEU A 265 6.89 21.39 4.96
C LEU A 265 6.37 22.39 6.01
N SER A 266 6.83 22.27 7.26
CA SER A 266 6.39 23.12 8.37
C SER A 266 7.05 24.50 8.32
N GLU A 267 6.42 25.46 9.00
CA GLU A 267 6.99 26.79 9.23
C GLU A 267 8.17 26.80 10.22
N HIS A 268 8.35 25.70 10.96
CA HIS A 268 9.42 25.52 11.93
C HIS A 268 10.74 25.04 11.28
N SER A 269 10.69 24.52 10.05
CA SER A 269 11.88 24.16 9.26
C SER A 269 12.49 25.41 8.62
N ARG A 270 13.28 26.15 9.40
CA ARG A 270 13.95 27.39 9.02
C ARG A 270 15.47 27.16 8.89
N PRO A 271 16.20 28.06 8.20
CA PRO A 271 17.66 28.05 8.26
C PRO A 271 18.12 28.12 9.73
N GLY A 272 18.92 27.15 10.17
CA GLY A 272 19.40 27.06 11.56
C GLY A 272 18.68 26.03 12.43
N THR A 273 17.47 25.60 12.09
CA THR A 273 16.75 24.53 12.79
C THR A 273 16.80 23.22 12.01
N ARG A 274 16.99 22.10 12.73
CA ARG A 274 17.07 20.77 12.12
C ARG A 274 16.34 19.74 12.98
N LEU A 275 15.62 18.84 12.33
CA LEU A 275 15.09 17.62 12.95
C LEU A 275 16.11 16.50 12.77
N ARG A 276 16.40 15.79 13.85
CA ARG A 276 17.10 14.51 13.86
C ARG A 276 16.22 13.43 14.47
N ILE A 277 16.27 12.25 13.88
CA ILE A 277 15.55 11.08 14.34
C ILE A 277 16.58 9.98 14.59
N ALA A 278 16.68 9.50 15.82
CA ALA A 278 17.50 8.34 16.16
C ALA A 278 16.61 7.17 16.58
N MET A 279 17.01 5.95 16.21
CA MET A 279 16.27 4.73 16.50
C MET A 279 17.18 3.69 17.15
N SER A 280 16.70 3.12 18.25
CA SER A 280 17.31 1.98 18.93
C SER A 280 16.28 0.88 19.09
N ALA A 281 16.71 -0.37 18.97
CA ALA A 281 15.89 -1.55 19.23
C ALA A 281 16.55 -2.36 20.35
N GLY A 282 15.75 -2.99 21.20
CA GLY A 282 16.21 -3.72 22.37
C GLY A 282 15.37 -3.40 23.60
N ALA A 283 15.93 -3.65 24.78
CA ALA A 283 15.32 -3.25 26.03
C ALA A 283 15.19 -1.72 26.09
N PHE A 284 14.03 -1.24 26.53
CA PHE A 284 13.77 0.19 26.67
C PHE A 284 14.65 0.85 27.73
N ALA A 285 15.07 0.09 28.75
CA ALA A 285 15.98 0.58 29.78
C ALA A 285 17.36 0.98 29.20
N ASP A 286 17.86 0.23 28.23
CA ASP A 286 19.20 0.43 27.67
C ASP A 286 19.20 1.45 26.52
N SER A 287 18.03 1.68 25.91
CA SER A 287 17.90 2.53 24.72
C SER A 287 18.18 4.01 24.97
N ASP A 288 17.89 4.53 26.17
CA ASP A 288 18.05 5.97 26.45
C ASP A 288 19.51 6.41 26.41
N MET A 289 20.41 5.61 26.99
CA MET A 289 21.84 5.93 26.99
C MET A 289 22.40 6.00 25.55
N ILE A 290 22.02 5.02 24.72
CA ILE A 290 22.46 4.93 23.33
C ILE A 290 21.90 6.11 22.51
N LEU A 291 20.60 6.39 22.63
CA LEU A 291 19.97 7.50 21.90
C LEU A 291 20.55 8.85 22.31
N GLN A 292 20.83 9.08 23.58
CA GLN A 292 21.50 10.30 24.04
C GLN A 292 22.92 10.44 23.48
N ALA A 293 23.69 9.33 23.42
CA ALA A 293 25.00 9.32 22.80
C ALA A 293 24.92 9.66 21.30
N MET A 294 23.95 9.07 20.58
CA MET A 294 23.69 9.39 19.17
C MET A 294 23.37 10.87 18.97
N MET A 295 22.50 11.44 19.81
CA MET A 295 22.13 12.86 19.72
C MET A 295 23.31 13.80 19.98
N LYS A 296 24.20 13.45 20.92
CA LYS A 296 25.37 14.26 21.26
C LYS A 296 26.49 14.18 20.22
N ALA A 297 26.62 13.07 19.49
CA ALA A 297 27.72 12.85 18.56
C ALA A 297 27.68 13.74 17.29
N GLY A 298 26.62 14.54 17.11
CA GLY A 298 26.44 15.50 16.02
C GLY A 298 26.46 14.84 14.64
N MET A 299 25.32 14.40 14.12
CA MET A 299 25.27 13.63 12.87
C MET A 299 25.66 14.44 11.62
N PRO A 300 26.29 13.81 10.60
CA PRO A 300 26.61 14.41 9.30
C PRO A 300 25.41 15.12 8.67
N GLU A 301 25.67 16.17 7.91
CA GLU A 301 24.62 16.89 7.21
C GLU A 301 24.04 16.05 6.07
N GLY A 302 22.71 15.93 6.01
CA GLY A 302 22.00 15.25 4.92
C GLY A 302 20.90 14.31 5.40
N ASP A 303 21.21 13.43 6.35
CA ASP A 303 20.28 12.37 6.77
C ASP A 303 19.54 12.71 8.06
N VAL A 304 18.22 12.60 8.00
CA VAL A 304 17.34 12.89 9.12
C VAL A 304 17.24 11.69 10.07
N ILE A 305 17.34 10.46 9.56
CA ILE A 305 17.06 9.22 10.31
C ILE A 305 18.36 8.44 10.50
N TRP A 306 18.66 8.09 11.75
CA TRP A 306 19.84 7.35 12.18
C TRP A 306 19.47 6.16 13.06
N MET A 307 20.20 5.06 12.93
CA MET A 307 19.83 3.77 13.50
C MET A 307 21.04 3.05 14.10
N THR A 308 20.80 2.25 15.15
CA THR A 308 21.82 1.34 15.70
C THR A 308 22.05 0.13 14.77
N PRO A 309 23.17 -0.61 14.92
CA PRO A 309 23.42 -1.85 14.17
C PRO A 309 22.30 -2.88 14.32
N PHE A 310 21.74 -3.00 15.53
CA PHE A 310 20.68 -3.97 15.80
C PHE A 310 19.39 -3.62 15.05
N VAL A 311 19.03 -2.33 14.98
CA VAL A 311 17.92 -1.85 14.15
C VAL A 311 18.14 -2.18 12.68
N ARG A 312 19.35 -1.92 12.14
CA ARG A 312 19.69 -2.26 10.74
C ARG A 312 19.56 -3.75 10.47
N MET A 313 20.04 -4.60 11.37
CA MET A 313 19.95 -6.06 11.24
C MET A 313 18.49 -6.53 11.25
N CYS A 314 17.68 -6.09 12.21
CA CYS A 314 16.26 -6.41 12.27
C CYS A 314 15.51 -5.91 11.03
N ALA A 315 15.84 -4.71 10.52
CA ALA A 315 15.25 -4.16 9.30
C ALA A 315 15.55 -5.03 8.08
N ASN A 316 16.81 -5.43 7.88
CA ASN A 316 17.22 -6.27 6.75
C ASN A 316 16.59 -7.66 6.82
N LEU A 317 16.53 -8.29 8.00
CA LEU A 317 15.92 -9.61 8.18
C LEU A 317 14.39 -9.59 8.00
N ALA A 318 13.74 -8.50 8.44
CA ALA A 318 12.32 -8.28 8.21
C ALA A 318 12.02 -7.71 6.81
N GLU A 319 13.04 -7.53 5.96
CA GLU A 319 12.95 -6.90 4.64
C GLU A 319 12.19 -5.56 4.64
N ILE A 320 12.41 -4.75 5.68
CA ILE A 320 11.89 -3.39 5.76
C ILE A 320 12.71 -2.51 4.82
N LYS A 321 12.03 -1.86 3.89
CA LYS A 321 12.64 -1.29 2.68
C LYS A 321 13.23 0.10 2.90
N ILE A 322 14.36 0.08 3.62
CA ILE A 322 15.24 1.22 3.93
C ILE A 322 16.52 1.08 3.11
N VAL A 323 16.97 2.16 2.50
CA VAL A 323 18.30 2.21 1.87
C VAL A 323 19.25 2.90 2.85
N PHE A 324 20.22 2.13 3.34
CA PHE A 324 21.23 2.63 4.27
C PHE A 324 22.35 3.34 3.51
N ASN A 325 23.02 4.27 4.19
CA ASN A 325 24.24 4.87 3.65
C ASN A 325 25.38 3.86 3.55
N ASP A 326 26.30 4.11 2.64
CA ASP A 326 27.43 3.23 2.36
C ASP A 326 28.36 3.00 3.55
N GLN A 327 28.51 4.00 4.42
CA GLN A 327 29.43 3.99 5.54
C GLN A 327 28.71 4.35 6.84
N PRO A 328 28.88 3.55 7.91
CA PRO A 328 28.41 3.94 9.23
C PRO A 328 29.26 5.09 9.77
N LYS A 329 28.67 5.84 10.71
CA LYS A 329 29.40 6.77 11.54
C LYS A 329 29.71 6.11 12.88
N GLU A 330 30.98 6.08 13.26
CA GLU A 330 31.38 5.67 14.60
C GLU A 330 31.05 6.76 15.63
N ILE A 331 30.35 6.36 16.69
CA ILE A 331 30.11 7.22 17.86
C ILE A 331 30.69 6.58 19.11
N ARG A 332 31.11 7.41 20.06
CA ARG A 332 31.54 6.93 21.38
C ARG A 332 30.37 6.93 22.35
N LEU A 333 30.13 5.78 22.98
CA LEU A 333 29.20 5.61 24.07
C LEU A 333 29.81 6.13 25.38
N TYR A 334 28.97 6.25 26.42
CA TYR A 334 29.38 6.80 27.72
C TYR A 334 30.35 5.88 28.49
N ASP A 335 30.31 4.59 28.23
CA ASP A 335 31.21 3.57 28.76
C ASP A 335 32.57 3.50 28.03
N GLY A 336 32.74 4.28 26.96
CA GLY A 336 33.95 4.32 26.15
C GLY A 336 33.96 3.38 24.95
N GLU A 337 32.94 2.53 24.78
CA GLU A 337 32.77 1.69 23.59
C GLU A 337 32.44 2.53 22.35
N THR A 338 32.78 2.00 21.17
CA THR A 338 32.43 2.62 19.88
C THR A 338 31.28 1.86 19.24
N LEU A 339 30.26 2.60 18.78
CA LEU A 339 29.09 2.05 18.12
C LEU A 339 28.98 2.59 16.69
N PRO A 340 28.94 1.72 15.65
CA PRO A 340 28.70 2.16 14.28
C PRO A 340 27.21 2.45 14.06
N VAL A 341 26.84 3.70 13.87
CA VAL A 341 25.45 4.09 13.58
C VAL A 341 25.24 4.34 12.10
N TRP A 342 24.08 3.94 11.59
CA TRP A 342 23.77 3.96 10.17
C TRP A 342 22.71 5.01 9.87
N GLY A 343 22.99 5.88 8.89
CA GLY A 343 22.00 6.80 8.34
C GLY A 343 21.10 6.10 7.32
N ALA A 344 19.82 6.45 7.29
CA ALA A 344 18.92 6.07 6.21
C ALA A 344 19.02 7.12 5.09
N GLY A 345 19.67 6.76 3.99
CA GLY A 345 19.86 7.66 2.84
C GLY A 345 18.57 7.90 2.06
N CYS A 346 17.69 6.90 2.00
CA CYS A 346 16.31 7.05 1.51
C CYS A 346 15.44 5.84 1.91
N LEU A 347 14.16 5.91 1.54
CA LEU A 347 13.19 4.82 1.71
C LEU A 347 12.59 4.47 0.35
N TRP A 348 12.16 3.22 0.18
CA TRP A 348 11.37 2.79 -0.97
C TRP A 348 9.90 3.28 -0.86
N SER A 349 9.73 4.60 -0.71
CA SER A 349 8.47 5.25 -0.35
C SER A 349 7.34 5.02 -1.35
N HIS A 350 7.65 4.85 -2.63
CA HIS A 350 6.66 4.68 -3.69
C HIS A 350 6.00 3.29 -3.74
N ILE A 351 6.54 2.31 -3.02
CA ILE A 351 6.04 0.92 -3.00
C ILE A 351 5.57 0.53 -1.59
N TYR A 352 6.35 0.88 -0.56
CA TYR A 352 6.18 0.31 0.79
C TYR A 352 5.52 1.24 1.80
N TYR A 353 5.58 2.56 1.62
CA TYR A 353 5.12 3.49 2.64
C TYR A 353 3.86 4.24 2.17
N ASP A 354 2.94 4.52 3.08
CA ASP A 354 1.75 5.30 2.76
C ASP A 354 2.11 6.73 2.32
N PHE A 355 1.17 7.37 1.61
CA PHE A 355 1.33 8.77 1.21
C PHE A 355 1.33 9.68 2.44
N VAL A 356 2.18 10.70 2.43
CA VAL A 356 2.15 11.74 3.45
C VAL A 356 1.01 12.72 3.14
N PRO A 357 -0.07 12.80 3.95
CA PRO A 357 -1.23 13.62 3.58
C PRO A 357 -0.93 15.11 3.43
N ALA A 358 0.08 15.62 4.12
CA ALA A 358 0.56 16.99 3.96
C ALA A 358 1.05 17.27 2.52
N VAL A 359 1.70 16.30 1.86
CA VAL A 359 2.16 16.42 0.46
C VAL A 359 0.97 16.37 -0.50
N LEU A 360 0.00 15.48 -0.26
CA LEU A 360 -1.21 15.40 -1.08
C LEU A 360 -1.99 16.73 -1.08
N LYS A 361 -2.02 17.44 0.05
CA LYS A 361 -2.69 18.75 0.15
C LYS A 361 -1.95 19.87 -0.60
N LEU A 362 -0.66 19.70 -0.91
CA LEU A 362 0.13 20.68 -1.66
C LEU A 362 -0.05 20.58 -3.18
N LEU A 363 -0.42 19.40 -3.67
CA LEU A 363 -0.57 19.16 -5.10
C LEU A 363 -1.93 19.64 -5.63
N PRO A 364 -2.00 20.08 -6.89
CA PRO A 364 -3.23 20.63 -7.50
C PRO A 364 -4.39 19.63 -7.46
N ALA A 365 -5.58 20.11 -7.10
CA ALA A 365 -6.78 19.29 -6.93
C ALA A 365 -7.78 19.43 -8.09
N ASP A 366 -7.60 20.42 -8.96
CA ASP A 366 -8.48 20.79 -10.06
C ASP A 366 -7.67 21.21 -11.29
N SER A 367 -8.34 21.33 -12.44
CA SER A 367 -7.69 21.61 -13.72
C SER A 367 -7.00 22.99 -13.79
N GLU A 368 -7.55 24.01 -13.12
CA GLU A 368 -7.00 25.37 -13.14
C GLU A 368 -5.73 25.45 -12.29
N SER A 369 -5.78 24.86 -11.08
CA SER A 369 -4.60 24.75 -10.22
C SER A 369 -3.52 23.86 -10.85
N TYR A 370 -3.91 22.82 -11.59
CA TYR A 370 -2.97 21.98 -12.34
C TYR A 370 -2.25 22.76 -13.43
N GLU A 371 -2.97 23.54 -14.25
CA GLU A 371 -2.29 24.31 -15.30
C GLU A 371 -1.41 25.43 -14.75
N THR A 372 -1.80 26.05 -13.64
CA THR A 372 -0.94 27.00 -12.94
C THR A 372 0.34 26.33 -12.41
N PHE A 373 0.19 25.14 -11.80
CA PHE A 373 1.30 24.34 -11.33
C PHE A 373 2.25 23.95 -12.47
N ARG A 374 1.73 23.41 -13.57
CA ARG A 374 2.48 23.01 -14.75
C ARG A 374 3.20 24.19 -15.41
N LYS A 375 2.52 25.32 -15.63
CA LYS A 375 3.15 26.53 -16.18
C LYS A 375 4.28 27.02 -15.28
N THR A 376 4.08 27.01 -13.96
CA THR A 376 5.11 27.41 -13.01
C THR A 376 6.31 26.48 -13.06
N LEU A 377 6.09 25.17 -13.17
CA LEU A 377 7.15 24.17 -13.20
C LEU A 377 8.10 24.33 -14.40
N TYR A 378 7.56 24.61 -15.59
CA TYR A 378 8.34 24.65 -16.83
C TYR A 378 8.73 26.06 -17.30
N PHE A 379 7.95 27.09 -16.95
CA PHE A 379 8.08 28.42 -17.56
C PHE A 379 7.94 29.60 -16.58
N GLY A 380 7.59 29.37 -15.31
CA GLY A 380 7.26 30.43 -14.36
C GLY A 380 8.24 30.60 -13.20
N ASP A 381 8.05 31.66 -12.41
CA ASP A 381 8.78 31.84 -11.15
C ASP A 381 8.26 30.85 -10.10
N ALA A 382 9.16 30.06 -9.51
CA ALA A 382 8.86 29.11 -8.45
C ALA A 382 8.05 29.72 -7.29
N LYS A 383 8.17 31.02 -7.02
CA LYS A 383 7.37 31.73 -6.01
C LYS A 383 5.86 31.67 -6.25
N ASN A 384 5.44 31.48 -7.50
CA ASN A 384 4.03 31.41 -7.87
C ASN A 384 3.37 30.07 -7.51
N ASN A 385 4.15 29.07 -7.09
CA ASN A 385 3.62 27.80 -6.64
C ASN A 385 4.36 27.30 -5.39
N ARG A 386 3.61 27.06 -4.32
CA ARG A 386 4.16 26.66 -3.01
C ARG A 386 5.00 25.37 -3.10
N THR A 387 4.59 24.38 -3.87
CA THR A 387 5.31 23.11 -4.05
C THR A 387 6.65 23.32 -4.73
N VAL A 388 6.68 24.06 -5.84
CA VAL A 388 7.91 24.37 -6.58
C VAL A 388 8.86 25.20 -5.72
N ALA A 389 8.34 26.21 -5.01
CA ALA A 389 9.11 27.01 -4.06
C ALA A 389 9.75 26.16 -2.95
N PHE A 390 9.03 25.20 -2.38
CA PHE A 390 9.58 24.30 -1.35
C PHE A 390 10.71 23.43 -1.89
N VAL A 391 10.51 22.78 -3.05
CA VAL A 391 11.55 21.95 -3.66
C VAL A 391 12.81 22.77 -3.94
N HIS A 392 12.66 23.99 -4.48
CA HIS A 392 13.81 24.85 -4.78
C HIS A 392 14.54 25.34 -3.52
N ARG A 393 13.84 25.50 -2.38
CA ARG A 393 14.48 25.81 -1.09
C ARG A 393 15.19 24.59 -0.48
N HIS A 394 14.71 23.40 -0.76
CA HIS A 394 15.16 22.15 -0.15
C HIS A 394 15.69 21.14 -1.18
N VAL A 395 16.46 21.59 -2.18
CA VAL A 395 16.95 20.74 -3.28
C VAL A 395 17.77 19.52 -2.83
N GLN A 396 18.37 19.59 -1.64
CA GLN A 396 19.13 18.49 -1.03
C GLN A 396 18.23 17.45 -0.32
N ASN A 397 16.96 17.78 -0.05
CA ASN A 397 16.04 16.92 0.69
C ASN A 397 15.41 15.87 -0.22
N THR A 398 16.15 14.78 -0.43
CA THR A 398 15.73 13.71 -1.33
C THR A 398 14.42 13.04 -0.89
N MET A 399 14.19 12.85 0.42
CA MET A 399 12.96 12.22 0.92
C MET A 399 11.70 13.03 0.58
N LEU A 400 11.72 14.34 0.81
CA LEU A 400 10.60 15.22 0.46
C LEU A 400 10.33 15.20 -1.05
N ILE A 401 11.37 15.33 -1.87
CA ILE A 401 11.22 15.41 -3.33
C ILE A 401 10.72 14.06 -3.90
N LEU A 402 11.19 12.94 -3.36
CA LEU A 402 10.66 11.60 -3.70
C LEU A 402 9.17 11.46 -3.36
N GLU A 403 8.75 11.94 -2.18
CA GLU A 403 7.34 11.86 -1.77
C GLU A 403 6.43 12.75 -2.65
N ILE A 404 6.91 13.92 -3.07
CA ILE A 404 6.24 14.77 -4.06
C ILE A 404 6.14 14.04 -5.40
N ALA A 405 7.24 13.50 -5.92
CA ALA A 405 7.26 12.79 -7.21
C ALA A 405 6.34 11.55 -7.20
N LYS A 406 6.37 10.77 -6.12
CA LYS A 406 5.44 9.64 -5.88
C LYS A 406 3.98 10.12 -5.89
N SER A 407 3.69 11.22 -5.22
CA SER A 407 2.33 11.79 -5.16
C SER A 407 1.87 12.31 -6.54
N CYS A 408 2.77 12.87 -7.35
CA CYS A 408 2.50 13.24 -8.74
C CYS A 408 2.21 12.00 -9.60
N LEU A 409 3.03 10.95 -9.49
CA LEU A 409 2.83 9.68 -10.19
C LEU A 409 1.44 9.09 -9.89
N ALA A 410 1.04 9.09 -8.62
CA ALA A 410 -0.26 8.56 -8.19
C ALA A 410 -1.47 9.33 -8.77
N ARG A 411 -1.28 10.61 -9.12
CA ARG A 411 -2.30 11.45 -9.77
C ARG A 411 -2.25 11.43 -11.29
N GLY A 412 -1.38 10.62 -11.90
CA GLY A 412 -1.20 10.59 -13.35
C GLY A 412 -0.40 11.77 -13.91
N MET A 413 0.24 12.58 -13.05
CA MET A 413 1.06 13.74 -13.45
C MET A 413 2.50 13.28 -13.76
N PHE A 414 2.66 12.46 -14.80
CA PHE A 414 3.90 11.72 -15.04
C PHE A 414 5.10 12.60 -15.41
N HIS A 415 4.88 13.65 -16.21
CA HIS A 415 5.96 14.54 -16.63
C HIS A 415 6.44 15.42 -15.47
N GLU A 416 5.51 15.89 -14.64
CA GLU A 416 5.79 16.65 -13.42
C GLU A 416 6.55 15.80 -12.40
N ALA A 417 6.16 14.52 -12.26
CA ALA A 417 6.91 13.57 -11.44
C ALA A 417 8.35 13.42 -11.94
N ASP A 418 8.57 13.25 -13.25
CA ASP A 418 9.91 13.09 -13.82
C ASP A 418 10.78 14.35 -13.66
N TYR A 419 10.19 15.54 -13.70
CA TYR A 419 10.90 16.79 -13.39
C TYR A 419 11.49 16.76 -11.97
N PHE A 420 10.69 16.41 -10.95
CA PHE A 420 11.19 16.34 -9.57
C PHE A 420 12.26 15.26 -9.39
N ILE A 421 12.13 14.14 -10.09
CA ILE A 421 13.19 13.13 -10.12
C ILE A 421 14.46 13.67 -10.79
N ALA A 422 14.33 14.49 -11.84
CA ALA A 422 15.48 15.16 -12.45
C ALA A 422 16.21 16.09 -11.48
N VAL A 423 15.49 16.81 -10.61
CA VAL A 423 16.11 17.64 -9.56
C VAL A 423 16.97 16.80 -8.61
N ILE A 424 16.50 15.62 -8.20
CA ILE A 424 17.29 14.71 -7.37
C ILE A 424 18.52 14.23 -8.15
N LEU A 425 18.33 13.74 -9.38
CA LEU A 425 19.40 13.11 -10.16
C LEU A 425 20.43 14.11 -10.70
N ALA A 426 20.10 15.40 -10.79
CA ALA A 426 21.07 16.45 -11.06
C ALA A 426 22.10 16.59 -9.92
N ASN A 427 21.69 16.34 -8.67
CA ASN A 427 22.56 16.39 -7.50
C ASN A 427 23.16 15.02 -7.14
N LYS A 428 22.38 13.94 -7.29
CA LYS A 428 22.73 12.57 -6.93
C LYS A 428 22.47 11.62 -8.11
N PRO A 429 23.33 11.62 -9.15
CA PRO A 429 23.06 10.92 -10.41
C PRO A 429 22.97 9.39 -10.29
N PHE A 430 23.53 8.79 -9.23
CA PHE A 430 23.50 7.34 -8.97
C PHE A 430 22.46 6.95 -7.90
N HIS A 431 21.53 7.85 -7.55
CA HIS A 431 20.54 7.57 -6.51
C HIS A 431 19.52 6.52 -6.97
N VAL A 432 19.69 5.29 -6.48
CA VAL A 432 18.93 4.10 -6.92
C VAL A 432 17.42 4.30 -6.88
N VAL A 433 16.84 4.70 -5.74
CA VAL A 433 15.38 4.83 -5.61
C VAL A 433 14.78 5.87 -6.57
N ALA A 434 15.50 6.97 -6.82
CA ALA A 434 15.05 8.03 -7.71
C ALA A 434 15.12 7.56 -9.17
N ARG A 435 16.20 6.87 -9.56
CA ARG A 435 16.34 6.21 -10.86
C ARG A 435 15.24 5.16 -11.08
N THR A 436 14.95 4.32 -10.09
CA THR A 436 13.86 3.34 -10.15
C THR A 436 12.50 4.02 -10.30
N LEU A 437 12.24 5.12 -9.56
CA LEU A 437 10.99 5.85 -9.72
C LEU A 437 10.88 6.51 -11.11
N ARG A 438 11.96 7.04 -11.70
CA ARG A 438 11.98 7.48 -13.11
C ARG A 438 11.65 6.33 -14.05
N MET A 439 12.26 5.17 -13.86
CA MET A 439 11.98 3.97 -14.65
C MET A 439 10.49 3.61 -14.61
N ILE A 440 9.84 3.66 -13.44
CA ILE A 440 8.40 3.44 -13.28
C ILE A 440 7.56 4.56 -13.91
N ILE A 441 7.98 5.82 -13.80
CA ILE A 441 7.30 6.94 -14.46
C ILE A 441 7.29 6.73 -15.98
N ARG A 442 8.42 6.33 -16.57
CA ARG A 442 8.53 6.01 -18.00
C ARG A 442 7.68 4.81 -18.40
N LEU A 443 7.59 3.78 -17.56
CA LEU A 443 6.62 2.69 -17.73
C LEU A 443 5.18 3.22 -17.80
N ASN A 444 4.77 4.08 -16.87
CA ASN A 444 3.41 4.61 -16.85
C ASN A 444 3.11 5.51 -18.05
N ILE A 445 4.09 6.32 -18.50
CA ILE A 445 3.98 7.07 -19.76
C ILE A 445 3.77 6.11 -20.93
N ALA A 446 4.54 5.01 -21.01
CA ALA A 446 4.38 4.00 -22.06
C ALA A 446 2.98 3.37 -22.03
N LEU A 447 2.49 2.99 -20.85
CA LEU A 447 1.17 2.38 -20.66
C LEU A 447 0.01 3.35 -20.98
N ALA A 448 0.22 4.65 -20.82
CA ALA A 448 -0.77 5.67 -21.17
C ALA A 448 -0.88 5.95 -22.68
N GLN A 449 0.13 5.58 -23.48
CA GLN A 449 0.07 5.74 -24.94
C GLN A 449 -0.93 4.73 -25.55
N PRO A 450 -1.79 5.15 -26.50
CA PRO A 450 -2.66 4.22 -27.22
C PRO A 450 -1.88 3.36 -28.23
N ASP A 451 -0.98 3.99 -28.99
CA ASP A 451 -0.18 3.34 -30.03
C ASP A 451 1.05 2.62 -29.45
N PHE A 452 1.38 1.44 -30.00
CA PHE A 452 2.53 0.66 -29.53
C PHE A 452 3.86 1.30 -29.91
N SER A 453 4.00 1.87 -31.11
CA SER A 453 5.26 2.48 -31.55
C SER A 453 5.62 3.69 -30.68
N ALA A 454 4.64 4.53 -30.32
CA ALA A 454 4.81 5.62 -29.35
C ALA A 454 5.17 5.10 -27.94
N ALA A 455 4.50 4.04 -27.48
CA ALA A 455 4.81 3.42 -26.19
C ALA A 455 6.22 2.81 -26.15
N LEU A 456 6.68 2.26 -27.27
CA LEU A 456 7.97 1.57 -27.38
C LEU A 456 9.14 2.52 -27.08
N ILE A 457 9.02 3.81 -27.42
CA ILE A 457 10.02 4.82 -27.07
C ILE A 457 10.17 4.90 -25.54
N SER A 458 9.05 5.07 -24.83
CA SER A 458 9.05 5.15 -23.36
C SER A 458 9.44 3.83 -22.69
N PHE A 459 9.07 2.68 -23.27
CA PHE A 459 9.54 1.38 -22.80
C PHE A 459 11.05 1.23 -22.94
N ARG A 460 11.63 1.65 -24.08
CA ARG A 460 13.08 1.63 -24.30
C ARG A 460 13.81 2.54 -23.31
N GLU A 461 13.28 3.74 -23.05
CA GLU A 461 13.80 4.63 -22.01
C GLU A 461 13.76 3.97 -20.63
N ALA A 462 12.65 3.34 -20.26
CA ALA A 462 12.52 2.64 -18.98
C ALA A 462 13.53 1.48 -18.84
N VAL A 463 13.70 0.67 -19.90
CA VAL A 463 14.68 -0.43 -19.94
C VAL A 463 16.12 0.11 -19.85
N ASN A 464 16.42 1.20 -20.55
CA ASN A 464 17.74 1.84 -20.50
C ASN A 464 18.04 2.41 -19.11
N GLU A 465 17.04 2.98 -18.44
CA GLU A 465 17.17 3.44 -17.05
C GLU A 465 17.46 2.25 -16.12
N GLY A 466 16.72 1.13 -16.26
CA GLY A 466 16.98 -0.09 -15.50
C GLY A 466 18.39 -0.65 -15.71
N ARG A 467 18.85 -0.67 -16.98
CA ARG A 467 20.23 -1.06 -17.32
C ARG A 467 21.26 -0.16 -16.66
N PHE A 468 21.06 1.16 -16.71
CA PHE A 468 21.95 2.11 -16.04
C PHE A 468 22.05 1.81 -14.55
N ILE A 469 20.92 1.54 -13.87
CA ILE A 469 20.93 1.23 -12.44
C ILE A 469 21.76 -0.02 -12.16
N ILE A 470 21.53 -1.10 -12.90
CA ILE A 470 22.23 -2.39 -12.69
C ILE A 470 23.73 -2.26 -12.98
N GLU A 471 24.10 -1.54 -14.04
CA GLU A 471 25.51 -1.45 -14.47
C GLU A 471 26.32 -0.40 -13.72
N ARG A 472 25.68 0.65 -13.20
CA ARG A 472 26.37 1.86 -12.71
C ARG A 472 26.05 2.23 -11.27
N CYS A 473 24.97 1.73 -10.69
CA CYS A 473 24.60 2.03 -9.30
C CYS A 473 24.90 0.85 -8.38
N ARG A 474 25.02 1.15 -7.08
CA ARG A 474 25.11 0.13 -6.04
C ARG A 474 23.71 -0.33 -5.67
N VAL A 475 23.28 -1.45 -6.24
CA VAL A 475 21.99 -2.07 -5.92
C VAL A 475 22.18 -2.98 -4.71
N GLU A 476 21.40 -2.76 -3.65
CA GLU A 476 21.44 -3.56 -2.42
C GLU A 476 20.08 -4.20 -2.08
N ASP A 477 19.04 -3.92 -2.87
CA ASP A 477 17.68 -4.40 -2.65
C ASP A 477 17.09 -4.96 -3.96
N GLU A 478 16.15 -5.91 -3.83
CA GLU A 478 15.47 -6.57 -4.93
C GLU A 478 14.59 -5.62 -5.76
N GLU A 479 14.14 -4.48 -5.20
CA GLU A 479 13.10 -3.65 -5.81
C GLU A 479 13.45 -3.18 -7.22
N VAL A 480 14.71 -2.84 -7.48
CA VAL A 480 15.17 -2.44 -8.82
C VAL A 480 14.86 -3.53 -9.85
N PHE A 481 15.17 -4.77 -9.49
CA PHE A 481 14.97 -5.92 -10.37
C PHE A 481 13.49 -6.26 -10.51
N CYS A 482 12.72 -6.17 -9.43
CA CYS A 482 11.28 -6.36 -9.48
C CYS A 482 10.62 -5.38 -10.45
N GLU A 483 10.97 -4.10 -10.38
CA GLU A 483 10.39 -3.06 -11.23
C GLU A 483 10.85 -3.20 -12.70
N LEU A 484 12.13 -3.55 -12.94
CA LEU A 484 12.60 -3.83 -14.30
C LEU A 484 11.93 -5.08 -14.90
N GLY A 485 11.74 -6.13 -14.08
CA GLY A 485 11.00 -7.32 -14.47
C GLY A 485 9.55 -6.99 -14.84
N GLN A 486 8.90 -6.10 -14.09
CA GLN A 486 7.56 -5.61 -14.43
C GLN A 486 7.51 -4.87 -15.76
N ILE A 487 8.53 -4.08 -16.11
CA ILE A 487 8.60 -3.43 -17.42
C ILE A 487 8.60 -4.46 -18.54
N HIS A 488 9.48 -5.46 -18.45
CA HIS A 488 9.54 -6.52 -19.45
C HIS A 488 8.23 -7.31 -19.53
N PHE A 489 7.60 -7.60 -18.39
CA PHE A 489 6.27 -8.20 -18.35
C PHE A 489 5.21 -7.33 -19.04
N CYS A 490 5.20 -6.02 -18.81
CA CYS A 490 4.27 -5.08 -19.45
C CYS A 490 4.46 -5.00 -20.97
N ILE A 491 5.71 -5.04 -21.46
CA ILE A 491 6.00 -5.13 -22.88
C ILE A 491 5.43 -6.43 -23.45
N ALA A 492 5.74 -7.58 -22.81
CA ALA A 492 5.22 -8.89 -23.22
C ALA A 492 3.69 -8.91 -23.25
N LYS A 493 3.03 -8.37 -22.23
CA LYS A 493 1.57 -8.28 -22.13
C LYS A 493 0.97 -7.46 -23.28
N ARG A 494 1.61 -6.35 -23.66
CA ARG A 494 1.12 -5.48 -24.73
C ARG A 494 1.28 -6.15 -26.10
N LEU A 495 2.44 -6.75 -26.38
CA LEU A 495 2.67 -7.56 -27.58
C LEU A 495 1.71 -8.74 -27.67
N TYR A 496 1.48 -9.45 -26.56
CA TYR A 496 0.54 -10.55 -26.48
C TYR A 496 -0.90 -10.11 -26.80
N ASN A 497 -1.33 -8.96 -26.28
CA ASN A 497 -2.65 -8.40 -26.57
C ASN A 497 -2.81 -8.03 -28.04
N ILE A 498 -1.78 -7.44 -28.66
CA ILE A 498 -1.78 -7.10 -30.08
C ILE A 498 -1.91 -8.36 -30.92
N LEU A 499 -1.07 -9.37 -30.63
CA LEU A 499 -1.08 -10.65 -31.33
C LEU A 499 -2.46 -11.32 -31.32
N ARG A 500 -3.21 -11.14 -30.24
CA ARG A 500 -4.52 -11.77 -30.06
C ARG A 500 -5.69 -10.98 -30.61
N LYS A 501 -5.54 -9.68 -30.90
CA LYS A 501 -6.66 -8.79 -31.24
C LYS A 501 -6.53 -8.10 -32.58
N ASP A 502 -5.32 -7.88 -33.08
CA ASP A 502 -5.10 -7.07 -34.28
C ASP A 502 -4.07 -7.71 -35.21
N LYS A 503 -4.55 -8.30 -36.30
CA LYS A 503 -3.69 -8.95 -37.30
C LYS A 503 -2.83 -7.93 -38.06
N ARG A 504 -3.36 -6.75 -38.36
CA ARG A 504 -2.66 -5.72 -39.13
C ARG A 504 -1.51 -5.15 -38.31
N GLU A 505 -1.80 -4.84 -37.05
CA GLU A 505 -0.81 -4.35 -36.11
C GLU A 505 0.28 -5.39 -35.82
N THR A 506 -0.08 -6.68 -35.76
CA THR A 506 0.89 -7.79 -35.64
C THR A 506 1.89 -7.78 -36.80
N VAL A 507 1.42 -7.61 -38.04
CA VAL A 507 2.30 -7.55 -39.22
C VAL A 507 3.14 -6.27 -39.21
N ARG A 508 2.55 -5.13 -38.84
CA ARG A 508 3.25 -3.85 -38.77
C ARG A 508 4.44 -3.91 -37.82
N ILE A 509 4.24 -4.33 -36.58
CA ILE A 509 5.28 -4.38 -35.55
C ILE A 509 6.38 -5.39 -35.92
N ALA A 510 6.01 -6.56 -36.47
CA ALA A 510 6.99 -7.54 -36.92
C ALA A 510 7.92 -6.99 -38.03
N ARG A 511 7.40 -6.13 -38.90
CA ARG A 511 8.19 -5.47 -39.96
C ARG A 511 9.08 -4.36 -39.43
N GLU A 512 8.56 -3.50 -38.56
CA GLU A 512 9.32 -2.41 -37.93
C GLU A 512 10.57 -2.93 -37.18
N GLU A 513 10.50 -4.11 -36.57
CA GLU A 513 11.60 -4.74 -35.84
C GLU A 513 12.62 -5.48 -36.73
N THR A 514 12.21 -5.96 -37.90
CA THR A 514 13.11 -6.67 -38.83
C THR A 514 13.95 -5.72 -39.70
N GLY A 515 13.80 -4.40 -39.52
CA GLY A 515 14.54 -3.39 -40.27
C GLY A 515 14.09 -3.26 -41.73
N VAL A 516 12.98 -3.87 -42.10
CA VAL A 516 12.31 -3.63 -43.39
C VAL A 516 11.69 -2.23 -43.29
N GLU A 517 12.00 -1.36 -44.25
CA GLU A 517 11.65 0.07 -44.27
C GLU A 517 10.30 0.37 -43.59
N ALA A 518 10.31 1.35 -42.68
CA ALA A 518 9.10 1.85 -42.03
C ALA A 518 8.08 2.21 -43.11
N VAL A 519 7.05 1.36 -43.25
CA VAL A 519 6.03 1.55 -44.29
C VAL A 519 5.27 2.82 -43.90
N SER A 520 5.49 3.89 -44.65
CA SER A 520 4.83 5.19 -44.45
C SER A 520 3.33 5.14 -44.76
N GLU A 521 2.87 4.05 -45.38
CA GLU A 521 1.48 3.82 -45.76
C GLU A 521 0.78 2.81 -44.82
N PRO A 522 -0.51 3.01 -44.48
CA PRO A 522 -1.26 2.07 -43.64
C PRO A 522 -1.38 0.70 -44.32
N ILE A 523 -1.02 -0.37 -43.62
CA ILE A 523 -1.18 -1.76 -44.10
C ILE A 523 -2.67 -2.04 -44.34
N THR A 524 -3.04 -2.37 -45.57
CA THR A 524 -4.41 -2.73 -45.95
C THR A 524 -4.69 -4.23 -45.77
N ASP A 525 -5.96 -4.65 -45.79
CA ASP A 525 -6.30 -6.08 -45.72
C ASP A 525 -5.72 -6.89 -46.89
N ALA A 526 -5.47 -6.24 -48.03
CA ALA A 526 -4.84 -6.87 -49.19
C ALA A 526 -3.35 -7.20 -48.94
N ASP A 527 -2.70 -6.47 -48.02
CA ASP A 527 -1.29 -6.66 -47.67
C ASP A 527 -1.06 -7.74 -46.60
N CYS A 528 -2.11 -8.10 -45.85
CA CYS A 528 -2.08 -9.13 -44.80
C CYS A 528 -2.40 -10.53 -45.35
N THR A 529 -1.57 -11.05 -46.26
CA THR A 529 -1.69 -12.45 -46.68
C THR A 529 -1.55 -13.40 -45.48
N ASP A 530 -2.25 -14.54 -45.50
CA ASP A 530 -2.21 -15.52 -44.40
C ASP A 530 -0.78 -15.97 -44.07
N THR A 531 0.06 -16.13 -45.08
CA THR A 531 1.47 -16.51 -44.94
C THR A 531 2.30 -15.43 -44.24
N LEU A 532 2.09 -14.15 -44.60
CA LEU A 532 2.79 -13.02 -43.97
C LEU A 532 2.36 -12.85 -42.52
N TYR A 533 1.06 -12.96 -42.26
CA TYR A 533 0.51 -12.90 -40.91
C TYR A 533 1.08 -14.03 -40.04
N GLU A 534 1.10 -15.27 -40.51
CA GLU A 534 1.61 -16.39 -39.70
C GLU A 534 3.12 -16.27 -39.40
N ASN A 535 3.92 -15.75 -40.35
CA ASN A 535 5.34 -15.45 -40.09
C ASN A 535 5.52 -14.30 -39.07
N SER A 536 4.71 -13.25 -39.18
CA SER A 536 4.71 -12.10 -38.25
C SER A 536 4.28 -12.53 -36.86
N ARG A 537 3.27 -13.40 -36.78
CA ARG A 537 2.76 -14.00 -35.55
C ARG A 537 3.84 -14.79 -34.81
N LYS A 538 4.58 -15.67 -35.50
CA LYS A 538 5.70 -16.41 -34.91
C LYS A 538 6.80 -15.50 -34.38
N THR A 539 7.07 -14.40 -35.09
CA THR A 539 8.04 -13.39 -34.67
C THR A 539 7.61 -12.71 -33.38
N LEU A 540 6.37 -12.23 -33.29
CA LEU A 540 5.84 -11.61 -32.07
C LEU A 540 5.71 -12.62 -30.91
N GLN A 541 5.34 -13.88 -31.17
CA GLN A 541 5.34 -14.94 -30.14
C GLN A 541 6.72 -15.08 -29.50
N LYS A 542 7.78 -15.13 -30.32
CA LYS A 542 9.15 -15.18 -29.84
C LYS A 542 9.50 -13.96 -28.97
N GLN A 543 9.10 -12.75 -29.39
CA GLN A 543 9.34 -11.53 -28.62
C GLN A 543 8.59 -11.52 -27.27
N VAL A 544 7.34 -11.99 -27.23
CA VAL A 544 6.58 -12.15 -25.98
C VAL A 544 7.35 -13.07 -25.03
N MET A 545 7.78 -14.23 -25.50
CA MET A 545 8.52 -15.19 -24.68
C MET A 545 9.90 -14.65 -24.24
N GLU A 546 10.60 -13.91 -25.10
CA GLU A 546 11.87 -13.29 -24.77
C GLU A 546 11.73 -12.25 -23.66
N HIS A 547 10.70 -11.39 -23.73
CA HIS A 547 10.43 -10.43 -22.67
C HIS A 547 9.99 -11.10 -21.37
N LEU A 548 9.19 -12.17 -21.42
CA LEU A 548 8.87 -12.95 -20.23
C LEU A 548 10.13 -13.56 -19.61
N LYS A 549 11.06 -14.08 -20.44
CA LYS A 549 12.34 -14.61 -19.96
C LYS A 549 13.19 -13.53 -19.28
N LYS A 550 13.33 -12.35 -19.89
CA LYS A 550 14.03 -11.21 -19.26
C LYS A 550 13.36 -10.79 -17.94
N ALA A 551 12.03 -10.82 -17.88
CA ALA A 551 11.31 -10.55 -16.64
C ALA A 551 11.65 -11.58 -15.56
N GLN A 552 11.66 -12.87 -15.91
CA GLN A 552 12.04 -13.95 -15.00
C GLN A 552 13.46 -13.78 -14.47
N GLU A 553 14.43 -13.53 -15.35
CA GLU A 553 15.84 -13.29 -14.98
C GLU A 553 15.97 -12.13 -13.99
N CYS A 554 15.22 -11.03 -14.21
CA CYS A 554 15.18 -9.93 -13.26
C CYS A 554 14.66 -10.40 -11.89
N PHE A 555 13.52 -11.10 -11.84
CA PHE A 555 12.99 -11.59 -10.56
C PHE A 555 13.96 -12.57 -9.87
N GLU A 556 14.63 -13.45 -10.59
CA GLU A 556 15.64 -14.36 -10.02
C GLU A 556 16.86 -13.61 -9.47
N ASN A 557 17.31 -12.54 -10.14
CA ASN A 557 18.36 -11.66 -9.63
C ASN A 557 17.91 -10.92 -8.35
N GLY A 558 16.66 -10.45 -8.30
CA GLY A 558 16.08 -9.85 -7.10
C GLY A 558 16.10 -10.80 -5.91
N ARG A 559 15.78 -12.08 -6.12
CA ARG A 559 15.84 -13.10 -5.05
C ARG A 559 17.27 -13.31 -4.55
N THR A 560 18.23 -13.29 -5.46
CA THR A 560 19.65 -13.53 -5.15
C THR A 560 20.22 -12.43 -4.25
N ILE A 561 19.76 -11.18 -4.41
CA ILE A 561 20.24 -10.06 -3.59
C ILE A 561 19.48 -9.90 -2.27
N SER A 562 18.28 -10.47 -2.15
CA SER A 562 17.51 -10.42 -0.90
C SER A 562 18.29 -11.08 0.25
N PRO A 563 18.42 -10.43 1.42
CA PRO A 563 19.05 -11.02 2.60
C PRO A 563 18.37 -12.31 3.10
N SER A 564 17.08 -12.50 2.83
CA SER A 564 16.35 -13.72 3.20
C SER A 564 16.54 -14.85 2.19
N GLY A 565 17.09 -14.57 1.01
CA GLY A 565 17.13 -15.49 -0.15
C GLY A 565 15.75 -15.75 -0.79
N MET A 566 14.68 -15.15 -0.24
CA MET A 566 13.32 -15.26 -0.76
C MET A 566 12.96 -14.00 -1.54
N GLY A 567 13.09 -12.84 -0.89
CA GLY A 567 12.61 -11.57 -1.42
C GLY A 567 11.10 -11.40 -1.28
N ASN A 568 10.68 -10.30 -0.67
CA ASN A 568 9.29 -9.91 -0.42
C ASN A 568 8.43 -9.84 -1.70
N ARG A 569 9.02 -9.54 -2.87
CA ARG A 569 8.30 -9.49 -4.15
C ARG A 569 8.85 -10.42 -5.21
N SER A 570 10.17 -10.58 -5.25
CA SER A 570 10.83 -11.28 -6.34
C SER A 570 10.47 -12.77 -6.42
N LEU A 571 10.30 -13.46 -5.27
CA LEU A 571 9.80 -14.84 -5.23
C LEU A 571 8.44 -14.97 -5.93
N HIS A 572 7.51 -14.08 -5.59
CA HIS A 572 6.14 -14.12 -6.11
C HIS A 572 6.09 -13.86 -7.61
N TRP A 573 6.86 -12.89 -8.10
CA TRP A 573 6.91 -12.59 -9.52
C TRP A 573 7.65 -13.66 -10.32
N SER A 574 8.74 -14.21 -9.78
CA SER A 574 9.47 -15.33 -10.40
C SER A 574 8.56 -16.54 -10.62
N PHE A 575 7.79 -16.93 -9.60
CA PHE A 575 6.78 -17.98 -9.70
C PHE A 575 5.76 -17.71 -10.82
N ARG A 576 5.14 -16.52 -10.82
CA ARG A 576 4.05 -16.18 -11.75
C ARG A 576 4.51 -16.16 -13.20
N ILE A 577 5.68 -15.57 -13.46
CA ILE A 577 6.22 -15.53 -14.82
C ILE A 577 6.57 -16.92 -15.30
N ARG A 578 7.15 -17.76 -14.45
CA ARG A 578 7.46 -19.15 -14.80
C ARG A 578 6.21 -19.96 -15.12
N ALA A 579 5.15 -19.80 -14.33
CA ALA A 579 3.86 -20.45 -14.61
C ALA A 579 3.25 -19.94 -15.92
N LEU A 580 3.26 -18.62 -16.15
CA LEU A 580 2.75 -18.02 -17.38
C LEU A 580 3.51 -18.53 -18.62
N GLN A 581 4.84 -18.56 -18.58
CA GLN A 581 5.65 -19.10 -19.68
C GLN A 581 5.26 -20.54 -20.00
N LYS A 582 5.21 -21.41 -18.98
CA LYS A 582 4.81 -22.82 -19.18
C LYS A 582 3.41 -22.95 -19.76
N ILE A 583 2.45 -22.13 -19.32
CA ILE A 583 1.09 -22.10 -19.90
C ILE A 583 1.16 -21.76 -21.39
N LEU A 584 1.90 -20.71 -21.74
CA LEU A 584 2.05 -20.27 -23.13
C LEU A 584 2.79 -21.28 -24.02
N GLU A 585 3.71 -22.06 -23.44
CA GLU A 585 4.44 -23.13 -24.13
C GLU A 585 3.62 -24.40 -24.31
N THR A 586 2.78 -24.74 -23.33
CA THR A 586 2.01 -26.00 -23.32
C THR A 586 0.71 -25.89 -24.11
N ASP A 587 0.00 -24.77 -23.99
CA ASP A 587 -1.28 -24.56 -24.65
C ASP A 587 -1.09 -23.92 -26.04
N SER A 588 -1.19 -24.73 -27.09
CA SER A 588 -1.09 -24.29 -28.49
C SER A 588 -2.12 -23.22 -28.89
N GLN A 589 -3.23 -23.09 -28.14
CA GLN A 589 -4.24 -22.07 -28.34
C GLN A 589 -4.01 -20.81 -27.49
N ALA A 590 -3.01 -20.78 -26.60
CA ALA A 590 -2.75 -19.63 -25.73
C ALA A 590 -2.42 -18.36 -26.52
N PHE A 591 -1.82 -18.49 -27.70
CA PHE A 591 -1.57 -17.41 -28.66
C PHE A 591 -2.62 -17.34 -29.77
N GLY A 592 -3.79 -17.95 -29.59
CA GLY A 592 -4.89 -17.93 -30.56
C GLY A 592 -5.49 -16.53 -30.73
N PHE A 593 -5.80 -16.17 -31.98
CA PHE A 593 -6.49 -14.92 -32.31
C PHE A 593 -7.92 -14.93 -31.77
N ILE A 594 -8.36 -13.84 -31.15
CA ILE A 594 -9.69 -13.70 -30.57
C ILE A 594 -10.66 -13.31 -31.68
N GLN A 595 -11.50 -14.25 -32.10
CA GLN A 595 -12.53 -14.00 -33.11
C GLN A 595 -13.77 -13.27 -32.55
N GLU A 596 -14.05 -13.38 -31.24
CA GLU A 596 -15.16 -12.69 -30.57
C GLU A 596 -14.72 -12.06 -29.23
N PRO A 597 -15.02 -10.76 -28.98
CA PRO A 597 -14.74 -10.11 -27.70
C PRO A 597 -15.43 -10.85 -26.54
N GLY A 598 -14.64 -11.36 -25.59
CA GLY A 598 -15.13 -12.01 -24.37
C GLY A 598 -15.11 -13.55 -24.34
N LYS A 599 -14.79 -14.24 -25.45
CA LYS A 599 -14.89 -15.72 -25.52
C LYS A 599 -13.61 -16.53 -25.31
N THR A 600 -12.42 -15.92 -25.17
CA THR A 600 -11.20 -16.69 -24.84
C THR A 600 -10.30 -15.93 -23.87
N VAL A 601 -10.69 -15.91 -22.60
CA VAL A 601 -9.77 -15.56 -21.50
C VAL A 601 -8.66 -16.62 -21.48
N LEU A 602 -7.39 -16.24 -21.27
CA LEU A 602 -6.31 -17.21 -21.07
C LEU A 602 -6.64 -18.02 -19.81
N THR A 603 -6.84 -19.32 -19.95
CA THR A 603 -7.16 -20.24 -18.84
C THR A 603 -6.05 -21.27 -18.68
N ASP A 604 -5.73 -21.60 -17.44
CA ASP A 604 -4.80 -22.67 -17.13
C ASP A 604 -5.50 -24.04 -17.23
N ARG A 605 -5.64 -24.55 -18.45
CA ARG A 605 -6.36 -25.80 -18.73
C ARG A 605 -5.65 -27.06 -18.23
N PHE A 606 -4.38 -26.94 -17.87
CA PHE A 606 -3.50 -28.06 -17.56
C PHE A 606 -2.99 -28.02 -16.11
N ASP A 607 -3.57 -27.15 -15.26
CA ASP A 607 -3.17 -26.97 -13.86
C ASP A 607 -1.66 -26.65 -13.67
N ILE A 608 -1.08 -25.97 -14.67
CA ILE A 608 0.35 -25.64 -14.73
C ILE A 608 0.75 -24.70 -13.61
N PHE A 609 -0.13 -23.79 -13.21
CA PHE A 609 0.10 -22.83 -12.14
C PHE A 609 0.32 -23.54 -10.80
N ARG A 610 -0.56 -24.50 -10.44
CA ARG A 610 -0.41 -25.30 -9.22
C ARG A 610 0.82 -26.21 -9.29
N GLN A 611 1.07 -26.86 -10.43
CA GLN A 611 2.26 -27.69 -10.62
C GLN A 611 3.56 -26.89 -10.45
N THR A 612 3.62 -25.69 -11.02
CA THR A 612 4.80 -24.82 -10.93
C THR A 612 5.04 -24.33 -9.50
N ALA A 613 3.97 -24.05 -8.75
CA ALA A 613 4.08 -23.70 -7.34
C ALA A 613 4.71 -24.86 -6.54
N LYS A 614 4.17 -26.08 -6.72
CA LYS A 614 4.65 -27.30 -6.08
C LYS A 614 6.13 -27.57 -6.35
N GLU A 615 6.55 -27.48 -7.61
CA GLU A 615 7.97 -27.62 -8.00
C GLU A 615 8.86 -26.59 -7.30
N MET A 616 8.48 -25.31 -7.38
CA MET A 616 9.31 -24.21 -6.90
C MET A 616 9.46 -24.23 -5.37
N PHE A 617 8.38 -24.49 -4.64
CA PHE A 617 8.41 -24.52 -3.19
C PHE A 617 9.09 -25.78 -2.62
N SER A 618 9.07 -26.90 -3.36
CA SER A 618 9.88 -28.07 -3.02
C SER A 618 11.37 -27.79 -3.09
N VAL A 619 11.81 -27.13 -4.18
CA VAL A 619 13.24 -26.76 -4.35
C VAL A 619 13.71 -25.81 -3.26
N LEU A 620 12.82 -24.98 -2.71
CA LEU A 620 13.12 -24.08 -1.59
C LEU A 620 13.17 -24.77 -0.22
N GLY A 621 12.94 -26.09 -0.17
CA GLY A 621 12.94 -26.87 1.08
C GLY A 621 11.72 -26.62 1.95
N TRP A 622 10.66 -26.00 1.41
CA TRP A 622 9.41 -25.73 2.14
C TRP A 622 8.44 -26.89 2.12
N ALA A 623 8.64 -27.84 1.21
CA ALA A 623 8.01 -29.15 1.25
C ALA A 623 9.12 -30.21 1.36
N LYS A 624 9.08 -31.03 2.41
CA LYS A 624 10.15 -32.00 2.72
C LYS A 624 10.18 -33.21 1.80
N ASN A 625 9.09 -33.52 1.12
CA ASN A 625 9.02 -34.67 0.23
C ASN A 625 8.41 -34.25 -1.12
N ILE A 626 9.18 -34.41 -2.19
CA ILE A 626 8.57 -34.63 -3.51
C ILE A 626 8.08 -36.07 -3.45
N PRO A 627 6.78 -36.35 -3.54
CA PRO A 627 6.31 -37.73 -3.53
C PRO A 627 6.95 -38.48 -4.71
N GLU A 628 7.69 -39.55 -4.40
CA GLU A 628 8.59 -40.22 -5.36
C GLU A 628 7.86 -40.89 -6.54
N ASN A 629 6.52 -40.93 -6.59
CA ASN A 629 5.81 -41.74 -7.58
C ASN A 629 4.48 -41.13 -8.08
N GLY A 630 4.43 -39.82 -8.37
CA GLY A 630 3.25 -39.22 -9.02
C GLY A 630 1.94 -39.26 -8.21
N SER A 631 1.94 -39.84 -7.00
CA SER A 631 0.95 -39.59 -5.99
C SER A 631 1.08 -38.12 -5.58
N GLY A 632 0.02 -37.33 -5.70
CA GLY A 632 0.05 -35.93 -5.27
C GLY A 632 0.50 -35.76 -3.82
N TYR A 633 0.71 -34.50 -3.42
CA TYR A 633 1.01 -34.13 -2.03
C TYR A 633 -0.08 -34.68 -1.11
N SER A 634 0.32 -35.20 0.04
CA SER A 634 -0.63 -35.52 1.11
C SER A 634 -1.24 -34.23 1.67
N GLU A 635 -2.42 -34.33 2.27
CA GLU A 635 -3.13 -33.21 2.92
C GLU A 635 -2.25 -32.50 3.96
N LYS A 636 -1.40 -33.26 4.65
CA LYS A 636 -0.43 -32.73 5.62
C LYS A 636 0.67 -31.89 4.94
N GLU A 637 1.21 -32.35 3.83
CA GLU A 637 2.24 -31.62 3.09
C GLU A 637 1.68 -30.37 2.41
N GLU A 638 0.44 -30.41 1.94
CA GLU A 638 -0.26 -29.21 1.46
C GLU A 638 -0.47 -28.21 2.61
N SER A 639 -0.87 -28.67 3.80
CA SER A 639 -1.00 -27.81 4.99
C SER A 639 0.33 -27.15 5.41
N GLU A 640 1.44 -27.89 5.41
CA GLU A 640 2.78 -27.36 5.71
C GLU A 640 3.21 -26.31 4.67
N LEU A 641 3.00 -26.59 3.38
CA LEU A 641 3.24 -25.64 2.30
C LEU A 641 2.44 -24.35 2.49
N PHE A 642 1.17 -24.46 2.86
CA PHE A 642 0.31 -23.30 3.11
C PHE A 642 0.82 -22.45 4.27
N ASN A 643 1.25 -23.06 5.37
CA ASN A 643 1.83 -22.32 6.50
C ASN A 643 3.08 -21.53 6.09
N HIS A 644 3.94 -22.10 5.25
CA HIS A 644 5.12 -21.40 4.73
C HIS A 644 4.75 -20.24 3.81
N ILE A 645 3.79 -20.44 2.91
CA ILE A 645 3.26 -19.40 2.02
C ILE A 645 2.65 -18.24 2.83
N PHE A 646 1.81 -18.55 3.84
CA PHE A 646 1.22 -17.54 4.73
C PHE A 646 2.28 -16.77 5.52
N ARG A 647 3.36 -17.42 5.96
CA ARG A 647 4.46 -16.75 6.66
C ARG A 647 5.16 -15.71 5.78
N VAL A 648 5.41 -16.04 4.52
CA VAL A 648 6.04 -15.11 3.56
C VAL A 648 5.10 -13.96 3.22
N PHE A 649 3.80 -14.22 3.09
CA PHE A 649 2.82 -13.14 2.98
C PHE A 649 2.74 -12.27 4.22
N GLY A 650 2.86 -12.86 5.41
CA GLY A 650 2.96 -12.12 6.66
C GLY A 650 4.16 -11.16 6.65
N MET A 651 5.32 -11.60 6.14
CA MET A 651 6.51 -10.74 5.98
C MET A 651 6.25 -9.59 4.99
N TYR A 652 5.64 -9.88 3.83
CA TYR A 652 5.29 -8.86 2.85
C TYR A 652 4.28 -7.84 3.41
N ASP A 653 3.18 -8.30 4.00
CA ASP A 653 2.16 -7.43 4.64
C ASP A 653 2.76 -6.62 5.81
N ASN A 654 3.74 -7.19 6.51
CA ASN A 654 4.52 -6.51 7.55
C ASN A 654 5.60 -5.57 7.02
N SER A 655 5.79 -5.46 5.71
CA SER A 655 6.71 -4.51 5.09
C SER A 655 5.98 -3.42 4.32
N VAL A 656 4.82 -3.73 3.72
CA VAL A 656 4.04 -2.82 2.87
C VAL A 656 2.89 -2.17 3.65
N LEU A 657 3.00 -0.88 3.86
CA LEU A 657 1.91 -0.03 4.34
C LEU A 657 1.02 0.47 3.21
N LEU A 658 1.60 0.68 2.02
CA LEU A 658 0.86 1.23 0.89
C LEU A 658 -0.21 0.24 0.39
N LYS A 659 -1.46 0.48 0.80
CA LYS A 659 -2.58 -0.47 0.59
C LYS A 659 -2.84 -0.81 -0.88
N THR A 660 -2.51 0.07 -1.83
CA THR A 660 -2.65 -0.21 -3.27
C THR A 660 -1.69 -1.31 -3.76
N TYR A 661 -0.54 -1.48 -3.11
CA TYR A 661 0.44 -2.52 -3.47
C TYR A 661 0.22 -3.85 -2.72
N SER A 662 -0.53 -3.87 -1.62
CA SER A 662 -0.81 -5.10 -0.86
C SER A 662 -1.75 -6.06 -1.62
N VAL A 663 -2.68 -5.52 -2.43
CA VAL A 663 -3.68 -6.29 -3.17
C VAL A 663 -3.07 -7.24 -4.21
N ASN A 664 -1.97 -6.83 -4.85
CA ASN A 664 -1.35 -7.61 -5.94
C ASN A 664 -0.81 -8.97 -5.48
N ILE A 665 -0.36 -9.08 -4.24
CA ILE A 665 0.17 -10.33 -3.68
C ILE A 665 -0.98 -11.21 -3.16
N LYS A 666 -1.92 -10.62 -2.42
CA LYS A 666 -3.13 -11.28 -1.91
C LYS A 666 -3.98 -11.91 -3.01
N TYR A 667 -4.10 -11.26 -4.16
CA TYR A 667 -4.86 -11.81 -5.29
C TYR A 667 -4.29 -13.14 -5.81
N ALA A 668 -2.97 -13.31 -5.83
CA ALA A 668 -2.38 -14.56 -6.32
C ALA A 668 -2.44 -15.70 -5.32
N THR A 669 -2.38 -15.38 -4.02
CA THR A 669 -2.77 -16.30 -2.94
C THR A 669 -4.12 -16.89 -3.29
N THR A 670 -5.14 -16.06 -3.50
CA THR A 670 -6.50 -16.52 -3.84
C THR A 670 -6.53 -17.43 -5.07
N ILE A 671 -5.76 -17.14 -6.13
CA ILE A 671 -5.68 -18.03 -7.31
C ILE A 671 -5.14 -19.42 -6.96
N LEU A 672 -4.14 -19.53 -6.09
CA LEU A 672 -3.63 -20.83 -5.61
C LEU A 672 -4.69 -21.63 -4.84
N PHE A 673 -5.62 -20.96 -4.15
CA PHE A 673 -6.63 -21.59 -3.29
C PHE A 673 -7.99 -21.82 -3.98
N HIS A 674 -8.30 -21.09 -5.06
CA HIS A 674 -9.63 -21.15 -5.69
C HIS A 674 -9.85 -22.40 -6.58
N SER A 675 -8.84 -23.26 -6.75
CA SER A 675 -8.98 -24.49 -7.56
C SER A 675 -9.70 -25.64 -6.84
N GLU A 676 -10.08 -25.51 -5.56
CA GLU A 676 -10.73 -26.60 -4.80
C GLU A 676 -12.26 -26.64 -4.92
N THR A 677 -12.93 -25.57 -5.37
CA THR A 677 -14.40 -25.50 -5.32
C THR A 677 -15.14 -25.91 -6.60
N HIS A 678 -14.46 -26.32 -7.67
CA HIS A 678 -15.12 -26.76 -8.91
C HIS A 678 -14.91 -28.24 -9.29
N GLY A 679 -14.41 -29.06 -8.35
CA GLY A 679 -14.31 -30.52 -8.53
C GLY A 679 -15.47 -31.33 -7.94
N ALA A 680 -16.42 -30.71 -7.24
CA ALA A 680 -17.49 -31.41 -6.52
C ALA A 680 -18.90 -30.89 -6.89
N ALA A 681 -19.20 -30.79 -8.18
CA ALA A 681 -20.56 -30.79 -8.72
C ALA A 681 -20.49 -30.94 -10.25
N ALA A 682 -20.43 -32.18 -10.72
CA ALA A 682 -20.87 -32.57 -12.06
C ALA A 682 -21.95 -33.65 -11.88
#